data_AF-A0AAE9WKS7-F1
#
_entry.id   AF-A0AAE9WKS7-F1
#
_cell.length_a   1.000
_cell.length_b   1.000
_cell.length_c   1.000
_cell.angle_alpha   90.00
_cell.angle_beta   90.00
_cell.angle_gamma   90.00
#
_symmetry.space_group_name_H-M   'P 1'
#
loop_
_entity.id
_entity.type
_entity.pdbx_description
1 polymer ?
#
loop_
_entity_poly.entity_id
_entity_poly.type
_entity_poly.pdbx_seq_one_letter_code
_entity_poly.pdbx_strand_id
1 'polypeptide(L)'
;MPKNSLKKLFLASLSTFSISQVWGKDYFNGVLNQKLSDLLQCNFIAYYNAKVGGPNPNAFLDFVEEPEQFQWFVENYLSVPFKAPQHLSFNGEHDFKPCSKKKWMSEFLKEYEEPDISYLAKSLDNEQRHYYKTTFGDIEPVGKYAIFEVKEFDSYCILPPLVQTTIKDKNTKEYLSFQMDRTDYQIYLEMMGGKLSAMKHLCANMDYSEKKEVAKAIAEANNENSFKLVCPSYYLKLHYNAECKTKDNILSCIDDHIKNSCLNATKNEENPSICDHLINLFNSLRDYQIESFHKFLTTNELSFTKPKEPWVKPLFYVYSRKDLVNPNKQILSDAFKELKPKNKIYFSFSAEIPSGSNYVDNTQSNFKLGKKSSNIFVDAFQKIFSIFKRKSPSIPYISVKELSHKIDDFDFKTPKAPIQCMMIKKTLDLSIEVDIFKVAGAENICSVIEKYALSKDSDFKKTSKDKKLQKLDKIQKGFHVECILISTHIEAYNLIRQYLNLENVLSLVRYTSLYLHKFFKTVTSLKDHFLYNNMNAIKYAKSCGTAVLHVPSVLYRRNIYVPETFLSLYLGLSNLVLSNPSSPFFEYSIMDFFTSYFNKGTKKFIYYFISVISILHINRYYYEQIYCHHDKYFEALKSKMIHPDIVNKILEKIKSILNTPRYSKMLELYNKLEDDKLFDYDEMVKILKGFDEFAQNKDVQERAQRQIDNEEKPEIQTLEDMAKYNEEWLPKFSPPTVPYDDKDHPKPNPNIKFDENIRSDDNLTIADRDKELELELFRYIGTLKESKSTSDIESQSESDNESQSGSNNRSKTPSDNGSNTDLAFDEQVKPTDVEEMKTASKEYLNRLSGEDNDDETNGSNVNEEDNTPTSEPYTDEDKNLL
;
A
#
# COMPACT_ATOMS: atom_id res chain seq x y z
N MET A 1 37.83 47.69 56.76
CA MET A 1 38.46 46.51 56.10
C MET A 1 38.23 45.29 57.01
N PRO A 2 38.06 44.06 56.50
CA PRO A 2 38.34 43.60 55.15
C PRO A 2 37.09 43.37 54.29
N LYS A 3 37.13 43.93 53.07
CA LYS A 3 36.14 43.83 51.98
C LYS A 3 36.48 42.66 51.01
N ASN A 4 36.96 41.53 51.51
CA ASN A 4 37.58 40.49 50.64
C ASN A 4 36.90 39.11 50.61
N SER A 5 35.85 38.82 51.39
CA SER A 5 35.14 37.53 51.25
C SER A 5 34.06 37.57 50.16
N LEU A 6 33.29 38.66 50.08
CA LEU A 6 32.23 38.81 49.09
C LEU A 6 32.76 38.86 47.65
N LYS A 7 33.91 39.50 47.40
CA LYS A 7 34.53 39.50 46.06
C LYS A 7 35.04 38.12 45.63
N LYS A 8 35.56 37.29 46.55
CA LYS A 8 36.00 35.93 46.21
C LYS A 8 34.80 35.00 45.94
N LEU A 9 33.71 35.16 46.67
CA LEU A 9 32.48 34.39 46.45
C LEU A 9 31.76 34.83 45.16
N PHE A 10 31.78 36.13 44.82
CA PHE A 10 31.28 36.65 43.54
C PHE A 10 32.18 36.29 42.36
N LEU A 11 33.51 36.25 42.51
CA LEU A 11 34.42 35.83 41.44
C LEU A 11 34.42 34.30 41.22
N ALA A 12 34.20 33.49 42.27
CA ALA A 12 34.02 32.05 42.14
C ALA A 12 32.64 31.68 41.53
N SER A 13 31.59 32.44 41.85
CA SER A 13 30.29 32.29 41.17
C SER A 13 30.32 32.84 39.74
N LEU A 14 31.02 33.94 39.46
CA LEU A 14 31.18 34.43 38.08
C LEU A 14 32.10 33.54 37.24
N SER A 15 33.13 32.90 37.79
CA SER A 15 33.96 31.95 37.02
C SER A 15 33.26 30.62 36.73
N THR A 16 32.29 30.22 37.55
CA THR A 16 31.37 29.10 37.24
C THR A 16 30.22 29.52 36.33
N PHE A 17 29.77 30.79 36.36
CA PHE A 17 28.77 31.34 35.43
C PHE A 17 29.34 31.86 34.09
N SER A 18 30.66 32.06 33.96
CA SER A 18 31.29 32.51 32.71
C SER A 18 31.64 31.36 31.76
N ILE A 19 31.51 30.11 32.20
CA ILE A 19 31.67 28.92 31.34
C ILE A 19 30.33 28.50 30.72
N SER A 20 29.19 28.91 31.30
CA SER A 20 27.83 28.60 30.78
C SER A 20 27.31 29.59 29.74
N GLN A 21 28.12 30.56 29.30
CA GLN A 21 27.80 31.50 28.22
C GLN A 21 28.76 31.42 27.03
N VAL A 22 29.32 30.25 26.76
CA VAL A 22 29.73 29.85 25.41
C VAL A 22 28.76 28.74 24.99
N TRP A 23 27.59 29.12 24.48
CA TRP A 23 26.50 28.22 24.09
C TRP A 23 26.92 27.25 22.96
N GLY A 24 27.61 26.18 23.34
CA GLY A 24 27.56 24.87 22.69
C GLY A 24 26.53 23.99 23.42
N LYS A 25 26.00 22.97 22.74
CA LYS A 25 25.21 21.94 23.41
C LYS A 25 26.16 21.01 24.18
N ASP A 26 25.66 20.34 25.21
CA ASP A 26 26.49 19.39 25.95
C ASP A 26 26.81 18.16 25.08
N TYR A 27 28.00 17.60 25.22
CA TYR A 27 28.34 16.32 24.58
C TYR A 27 27.60 15.19 25.29
N PHE A 28 27.00 14.29 24.52
CA PHE A 28 26.33 13.12 25.08
C PHE A 28 27.36 12.15 25.67
N ASN A 29 27.30 11.92 26.99
CA ASN A 29 28.24 11.10 27.75
C ASN A 29 27.72 9.66 28.01
N GLY A 30 26.64 9.25 27.34
CA GLY A 30 26.04 7.93 27.48
C GLY A 30 24.93 7.82 28.53
N VAL A 31 24.62 8.90 29.26
CA VAL A 31 23.53 8.95 30.25
C VAL A 31 22.49 10.00 29.84
N LEU A 32 21.21 9.61 29.85
CA LEU A 32 20.10 10.51 29.55
C LEU A 32 19.70 11.33 30.78
N ASN A 33 19.32 12.60 30.57
CA ASN A 33 18.64 13.34 31.62
C ASN A 33 17.27 12.70 31.95
N GLN A 34 16.73 12.96 33.15
CA GLN A 34 15.50 12.32 33.63
C GLN A 34 14.33 12.49 32.64
N LYS A 35 14.16 13.70 32.08
CA LYS A 35 13.08 13.99 31.14
C LYS A 35 13.17 13.15 29.85
N LEU A 36 14.38 12.91 29.34
CA LEU A 36 14.61 12.06 28.17
C LEU A 36 14.49 10.58 28.51
N SER A 37 14.89 10.19 29.72
CA SER A 37 14.70 8.83 30.23
C SER A 37 13.21 8.49 30.37
N ASP A 38 12.40 9.34 31.02
CA ASP A 38 10.95 9.16 31.16
C ASP A 38 10.26 9.06 29.79
N LEU A 39 10.64 9.93 28.85
CA LEU A 39 10.09 9.91 27.50
C LEU A 39 10.52 8.66 26.71
N LEU A 40 11.72 8.13 26.95
CA LEU A 40 12.18 6.87 26.35
C LEU A 40 11.40 5.69 26.92
N GLN A 41 11.22 5.63 28.25
CA GLN A 41 10.43 4.60 28.92
C GLN A 41 8.98 4.58 28.42
N CYS A 42 8.33 5.73 28.27
CA CYS A 42 7.01 5.82 27.63
C CYS A 42 6.98 5.16 26.25
N ASN A 43 8.02 5.40 25.42
CA ASN A 43 8.11 4.79 24.09
C ASN A 43 8.33 3.27 24.17
N PHE A 44 9.12 2.77 25.12
CA PHE A 44 9.26 1.33 25.35
C PHE A 44 7.93 0.70 25.77
N ILE A 45 7.23 1.26 26.75
CA ILE A 45 5.91 0.77 27.18
C ILE A 45 4.94 0.70 26.00
N ALA A 46 4.87 1.77 25.19
CA ALA A 46 4.01 1.82 24.01
C ALA A 46 4.42 0.85 22.89
N TYR A 47 5.68 0.42 22.84
CA TYR A 47 6.19 -0.52 21.86
C TYR A 47 5.93 -1.97 22.28
N TYR A 48 6.29 -2.34 23.52
CA TYR A 48 6.09 -3.69 24.04
C TYR A 48 4.61 -4.05 24.19
N ASN A 49 3.73 -3.06 24.42
CA ASN A 49 2.28 -3.20 24.49
C ASN A 49 1.60 -2.71 23.19
N ALA A 50 2.17 -3.01 22.02
CA ALA A 50 1.52 -2.63 20.76
C ALA A 50 0.22 -3.41 20.51
N LYS A 51 0.13 -4.67 20.97
CA LYS A 51 -1.03 -5.56 20.87
C LYS A 51 -1.71 -5.74 22.24
N VAL A 52 -2.98 -6.12 22.21
CA VAL A 52 -3.74 -6.50 23.42
C VAL A 52 -3.15 -7.80 23.99
N GLY A 53 -3.09 -7.93 25.32
CA GLY A 53 -2.53 -9.11 26.00
C GLY A 53 -1.29 -8.84 26.86
N GLY A 54 -0.88 -7.58 27.01
CA GLY A 54 0.26 -7.17 27.85
C GLY A 54 1.59 -7.04 27.08
N PRO A 55 2.69 -6.79 27.79
CA PRO A 55 3.99 -6.57 27.15
C PRO A 55 4.52 -7.88 26.55
N ASN A 56 4.99 -7.84 25.30
CA ASN A 56 5.47 -9.02 24.58
C ASN A 56 6.99 -9.21 24.68
N PRO A 57 7.51 -10.30 25.29
CA PRO A 57 8.95 -10.54 25.40
C PRO A 57 9.65 -10.73 24.04
N ASN A 58 8.96 -11.27 23.04
CA ASN A 58 9.50 -11.47 21.68
C ASN A 58 9.63 -10.15 20.89
N ALA A 59 9.29 -9.00 21.50
CA ALA A 59 9.40 -7.71 20.85
C ALA A 59 10.80 -7.07 20.96
N PHE A 60 11.76 -7.66 21.68
CA PHE A 60 13.08 -7.06 21.87
C PHE A 60 13.77 -6.73 20.53
N LEU A 61 14.21 -5.49 20.39
CA LEU A 61 15.00 -5.02 19.24
C LEU A 61 16.48 -4.95 19.63
N ASP A 62 17.36 -5.63 18.89
CA ASP A 62 18.79 -5.55 19.14
C ASP A 62 19.37 -4.35 18.38
N PHE A 63 19.71 -3.27 19.10
CA PHE A 63 20.19 -2.05 18.46
C PHE A 63 21.66 -2.12 18.04
N VAL A 64 22.43 -3.08 18.57
CA VAL A 64 23.88 -3.17 18.38
C VAL A 64 24.21 -4.15 17.25
N GLU A 65 23.67 -5.37 17.33
CA GLU A 65 23.91 -6.42 16.34
C GLU A 65 23.06 -6.23 15.08
N GLU A 66 21.89 -5.60 15.20
CA GLU A 66 20.96 -5.33 14.09
C GLU A 66 20.66 -3.82 13.94
N PRO A 67 21.60 -3.01 13.38
CA PRO A 67 21.46 -1.55 13.28
C PRO A 67 20.20 -1.06 12.54
N GLU A 68 19.63 -1.89 11.66
CA GLU A 68 18.37 -1.59 10.97
C GLU A 68 17.18 -1.50 11.95
N GLN A 69 17.19 -2.28 13.03
CA GLN A 69 16.16 -2.27 14.06
C GLN A 69 16.22 -0.97 14.87
N PHE A 70 17.43 -0.50 15.19
CA PHE A 70 17.63 0.80 15.82
C PHE A 70 17.12 1.95 14.95
N GLN A 71 17.48 1.93 13.66
CA GLN A 71 16.95 2.87 12.68
C GLN A 71 15.41 2.86 12.67
N TRP A 72 14.80 1.68 12.63
CA TRP A 72 13.35 1.54 12.57
C TRP A 72 12.67 2.09 13.83
N PHE A 73 13.25 1.85 15.01
CA PHE A 73 12.73 2.37 16.28
C PHE A 73 12.82 3.91 16.33
N VAL A 74 13.93 4.47 15.84
CA VAL A 74 14.09 5.92 15.68
C VAL A 74 13.00 6.51 14.77
N GLU A 75 12.69 5.85 13.66
CA GLU A 75 11.69 6.29 12.68
C GLU A 75 10.25 6.20 13.22
N ASN A 76 9.90 5.09 13.86
CA ASN A 76 8.52 4.76 14.24
C ASN A 76 8.10 5.23 15.64
N TYR A 77 9.06 5.45 16.55
CA TYR A 77 8.80 5.83 17.95
C TYR A 77 9.52 7.13 18.35
N LEU A 78 10.84 7.25 18.17
CA LEU A 78 11.58 8.39 18.75
C LEU A 78 11.41 9.71 17.97
N SER A 79 11.16 9.64 16.66
CA SER A 79 11.02 10.82 15.78
C SER A 79 9.58 11.29 15.60
N VAL A 80 8.60 10.50 16.05
CA VAL A 80 7.17 10.82 15.97
C VAL A 80 6.66 11.40 17.30
N PRO A 81 5.58 12.20 17.29
CA PRO A 81 4.95 12.61 18.54
C PRO A 81 4.45 11.35 19.29
N PHE A 82 4.76 11.26 20.57
CA PHE A 82 4.28 10.17 21.40
C PHE A 82 2.74 10.08 21.39
N LYS A 83 2.23 8.87 21.17
CA LYS A 83 0.82 8.49 21.23
C LYS A 83 0.72 7.15 21.95
N ALA A 84 -0.03 7.09 23.03
CA ALA A 84 -0.30 5.85 23.75
C ALA A 84 -1.16 4.89 22.91
N PRO A 85 -0.97 3.57 23.03
CA PRO A 85 -1.91 2.57 22.52
C PRO A 85 -3.30 2.79 23.12
N GLN A 86 -4.36 2.61 22.32
CA GLN A 86 -5.75 2.88 22.75
C GLN A 86 -6.12 2.08 24.01
N HIS A 87 -5.78 0.80 24.05
CA HIS A 87 -6.09 -0.06 25.20
C HIS A 87 -5.33 0.34 26.49
N LEU A 88 -4.18 1.02 26.39
CA LEU A 88 -3.45 1.52 27.58
C LEU A 88 -3.89 2.92 28.01
N SER A 89 -4.55 3.69 27.15
CA SER A 89 -4.99 5.04 27.52
C SER A 89 -6.17 5.06 28.50
N PHE A 90 -6.90 3.95 28.64
CA PHE A 90 -8.09 3.86 29.51
C PHE A 90 -7.79 3.26 30.90
N ASN A 91 -6.69 2.50 31.06
CA ASN A 91 -6.49 1.67 32.25
C ASN A 91 -5.85 2.38 33.45
N GLY A 92 -5.39 3.63 33.30
CA GLY A 92 -4.84 4.43 34.42
C GLY A 92 -3.51 3.95 35.03
N GLU A 93 -3.03 2.75 34.69
CA GLU A 93 -1.78 2.15 35.21
C GLU A 93 -0.52 2.94 34.85
N HIS A 94 -0.54 3.73 33.78
CA HIS A 94 0.59 4.52 33.31
C HIS A 94 0.19 5.99 33.11
N ASP A 95 0.92 6.92 33.75
CA ASP A 95 0.75 8.35 33.47
C ASP A 95 1.53 8.76 32.21
N PHE A 96 0.83 8.79 31.07
CA PHE A 96 1.39 9.24 29.80
C PHE A 96 1.35 10.76 29.60
N LYS A 97 0.79 11.54 30.53
CA LYS A 97 0.71 13.02 30.40
C LYS A 97 2.07 13.67 30.21
N PRO A 98 3.16 13.27 30.90
CA PRO A 98 4.49 13.85 30.70
C PRO A 98 5.05 13.64 29.29
N CYS A 99 4.64 12.55 28.62
CA CYS A 99 5.15 12.12 27.33
C CYS A 99 4.33 12.63 26.14
N SER A 100 3.04 12.90 26.36
CA SER A 100 2.07 13.23 25.32
C SER A 100 2.53 14.32 24.34
N LYS A 101 2.42 14.04 23.04
CA LYS A 101 2.74 14.94 21.91
C LYS A 101 4.22 15.40 21.85
N LYS A 102 5.11 14.93 22.73
CA LYS A 102 6.55 15.19 22.67
C LYS A 102 7.25 14.22 21.71
N LYS A 103 8.39 14.63 21.18
CA LYS A 103 9.24 13.83 20.29
C LYS A 103 10.59 13.64 20.97
N TRP A 104 10.97 12.40 21.24
CA TRP A 104 12.21 12.12 21.94
C TRP A 104 13.42 12.69 21.20
N MET A 105 13.52 12.45 19.90
CA MET A 105 14.63 12.92 19.07
C MET A 105 14.77 14.44 19.05
N SER A 106 13.64 15.16 19.07
CA SER A 106 13.66 16.63 19.06
C SER A 106 14.10 17.21 20.40
N GLU A 107 13.82 16.53 21.51
CA GLU A 107 14.27 16.96 22.84
C GLU A 107 15.75 16.58 23.03
N PHE A 108 16.16 15.39 22.60
CA PHE A 108 17.55 14.94 22.64
C PHE A 108 18.48 15.89 21.86
N LEU A 109 18.12 16.22 20.61
CA LEU A 109 18.90 17.15 19.79
C LEU A 109 18.77 18.63 20.24
N LYS A 110 17.95 18.97 21.23
CA LYS A 110 18.00 20.31 21.85
C LYS A 110 19.05 20.34 22.96
N GLU A 111 19.11 19.28 23.73
CA GLU A 111 19.98 19.14 24.90
C GLU A 111 21.43 18.86 24.50
N TYR A 112 21.65 17.87 23.63
CA TYR A 112 22.98 17.36 23.34
C TYR A 112 23.44 17.69 21.91
N GLU A 113 24.76 17.80 21.74
CA GLU A 113 25.41 17.67 20.44
C GLU A 113 25.19 16.26 19.88
N GLU A 114 25.03 16.14 18.56
CA GLU A 114 24.70 14.87 17.91
C GLU A 114 25.88 13.89 18.05
N PRO A 115 25.73 12.77 18.79
CA PRO A 115 26.81 11.80 18.98
C PRO A 115 26.95 10.86 17.78
N ASP A 116 27.99 10.03 17.80
CA ASP A 116 28.08 8.87 16.90
C ASP A 116 26.84 7.96 17.08
N ILE A 117 26.30 7.48 15.96
CA ILE A 117 25.08 6.68 15.95
C ILE A 117 25.26 5.34 16.68
N SER A 118 26.43 4.73 16.55
CA SER A 118 26.76 3.46 17.20
C SER A 118 26.86 3.63 18.72
N TYR A 119 27.39 4.77 19.16
CA TYR A 119 27.47 5.11 20.58
C TYR A 119 26.07 5.36 21.17
N LEU A 120 25.20 6.07 20.44
CA LEU A 120 23.81 6.26 20.85
C LEU A 120 23.04 4.94 20.88
N ALA A 121 23.18 4.11 19.85
CA ALA A 121 22.54 2.80 19.77
C ALA A 121 22.90 1.93 20.99
N LYS A 122 24.19 1.86 21.35
CA LYS A 122 24.67 1.13 22.53
C LYS A 122 24.09 1.66 23.85
N SER A 123 23.98 2.98 23.99
CA SER A 123 23.38 3.58 25.19
C SER A 123 21.89 3.26 25.30
N LEU A 124 21.13 3.36 24.21
CA LEU A 124 19.70 3.02 24.21
C LEU A 124 19.45 1.52 24.33
N ASP A 125 20.36 0.68 23.83
CA ASP A 125 20.30 -0.78 24.01
C ASP A 125 20.42 -1.16 25.49
N ASN A 126 21.33 -0.51 26.23
CA ASN A 126 21.48 -0.72 27.67
C ASN A 126 20.20 -0.31 28.43
N GLU A 127 19.60 0.84 28.09
CA GLU A 127 18.33 1.28 28.68
C GLU A 127 17.18 0.30 28.35
N GLN A 128 17.15 -0.22 27.13
CA GLN A 128 16.18 -1.23 26.73
C GLN A 128 16.37 -2.54 27.50
N ARG A 129 17.60 -3.04 27.63
CA ARG A 129 17.91 -4.25 28.41
C ARG A 129 17.57 -4.08 29.89
N HIS A 130 17.78 -2.89 30.45
CA HIS A 130 17.34 -2.59 31.81
C HIS A 130 15.81 -2.67 31.92
N TYR A 131 15.08 -1.99 31.04
CA TYR A 131 13.61 -2.07 30.98
C TYR A 131 13.10 -3.50 30.77
N TYR A 132 13.74 -4.27 29.87
CA TYR A 132 13.40 -5.65 29.56
C TYR A 132 13.55 -6.54 30.80
N LYS A 133 14.69 -6.45 31.49
CA LYS A 133 14.94 -7.21 32.73
C LYS A 133 13.95 -6.85 33.83
N THR A 134 13.60 -5.58 33.98
CA THR A 134 12.60 -5.14 34.97
C THR A 134 11.20 -5.67 34.65
N THR A 135 10.85 -5.80 33.36
CA THR A 135 9.50 -6.19 32.92
C THR A 135 9.32 -7.71 32.84
N PHE A 136 10.33 -8.43 32.36
CA PHE A 136 10.24 -9.86 32.01
C PHE A 136 11.12 -10.76 32.89
N GLY A 137 11.86 -10.20 33.85
CA GLY A 137 12.73 -10.97 34.74
C GLY A 137 14.00 -11.47 34.03
N ASP A 138 14.31 -12.76 34.21
CA ASP A 138 15.56 -13.39 33.75
C ASP A 138 15.47 -14.01 32.34
N ILE A 139 14.42 -13.70 31.57
CA ILE A 139 14.34 -14.09 30.15
C ILE A 139 15.48 -13.41 29.39
N GLU A 140 16.22 -14.16 28.59
CA GLU A 140 17.26 -13.58 27.74
C GLU A 140 16.63 -12.76 26.60
N PRO A 141 17.07 -11.51 26.38
CA PRO A 141 16.58 -10.71 25.27
C PRO A 141 17.17 -11.23 23.95
N VAL A 142 16.30 -11.59 23.01
CA VAL A 142 16.68 -12.04 21.67
C VAL A 142 16.20 -11.01 20.65
N GLY A 143 17.09 -10.59 19.75
CA GLY A 143 16.75 -9.67 18.68
C GLY A 143 15.70 -10.26 17.72
N LYS A 144 15.00 -9.40 16.99
CA LYS A 144 14.02 -9.88 16.01
C LYS A 144 14.67 -10.46 14.75
N TYR A 145 13.93 -11.34 14.07
CA TYR A 145 14.39 -12.07 12.90
C TYR A 145 13.91 -11.46 11.57
N ALA A 146 14.71 -11.67 10.53
CA ALA A 146 14.24 -11.64 9.15
C ALA A 146 13.67 -13.02 8.78
N ILE A 147 12.48 -13.02 8.19
CA ILE A 147 11.73 -14.24 7.86
C ILE A 147 11.83 -14.53 6.36
N PHE A 148 12.23 -15.76 6.04
CA PHE A 148 12.17 -16.30 4.68
C PHE A 148 11.23 -17.50 4.66
N GLU A 149 10.14 -17.37 3.90
CA GLU A 149 9.17 -18.44 3.71
C GLU A 149 9.67 -19.40 2.63
N VAL A 150 9.74 -20.70 2.95
CA VAL A 150 10.08 -21.76 2.01
C VAL A 150 9.09 -22.92 2.12
N LYS A 151 8.68 -23.47 0.97
CA LYS A 151 7.66 -24.53 0.89
C LYS A 151 8.16 -25.80 0.21
N GLU A 152 8.97 -25.61 -0.83
CA GLU A 152 9.20 -26.61 -1.87
C GLU A 152 10.70 -26.87 -2.06
N PHE A 153 11.05 -28.14 -2.29
CA PHE A 153 12.30 -28.59 -2.88
C PHE A 153 11.98 -29.20 -4.25
N ASP A 154 12.51 -28.63 -5.33
CA ASP A 154 12.09 -28.90 -6.71
C ASP A 154 10.55 -28.92 -6.81
N SER A 155 9.95 -30.10 -6.96
CA SER A 155 8.49 -30.30 -7.03
C SER A 155 7.89 -31.03 -5.82
N TYR A 156 8.62 -31.12 -4.72
CA TYR A 156 8.19 -31.80 -3.50
C TYR A 156 8.01 -30.81 -2.35
N CYS A 157 7.00 -31.03 -1.51
CA CYS A 157 6.84 -30.25 -0.29
C CYS A 157 7.93 -30.62 0.73
N ILE A 158 8.51 -29.62 1.39
CA ILE A 158 9.48 -29.82 2.48
C ILE A 158 8.77 -30.31 3.74
N LEU A 159 7.61 -29.73 4.03
CA LEU A 159 6.71 -30.17 5.09
C LEU A 159 5.64 -31.10 4.50
N PRO A 160 5.12 -32.08 5.27
CA PRO A 160 4.03 -32.93 4.83
C PRO A 160 2.86 -32.12 4.26
N PRO A 161 2.31 -32.45 3.08
CA PRO A 161 1.30 -31.63 2.42
C PRO A 161 -0.08 -31.72 3.08
N LEU A 162 -0.85 -30.64 2.93
CA LEU A 162 -2.28 -30.64 3.16
C LEU A 162 -2.98 -31.10 1.87
N VAL A 163 -3.85 -32.11 1.98
CA VAL A 163 -4.70 -32.57 0.89
C VAL A 163 -6.02 -31.82 0.95
N GLN A 164 -6.31 -31.06 -0.08
CA GLN A 164 -7.62 -30.40 -0.27
C GLN A 164 -8.35 -31.05 -1.44
N THR A 165 -9.64 -31.31 -1.29
CA THR A 165 -10.43 -31.98 -2.33
C THR A 165 -11.58 -31.10 -2.81
N THR A 166 -12.10 -31.40 -3.99
CA THR A 166 -13.38 -30.86 -4.49
C THR A 166 -14.57 -31.76 -4.12
N ILE A 167 -14.33 -32.79 -3.29
CA ILE A 167 -15.32 -33.78 -2.87
C ILE A 167 -15.95 -33.28 -1.57
N LYS A 168 -17.28 -33.10 -1.58
CA LYS A 168 -18.02 -32.68 -0.38
C LYS A 168 -18.37 -33.85 0.52
N ASP A 169 -18.23 -33.68 1.83
CA ASP A 169 -18.78 -34.59 2.81
C ASP A 169 -20.31 -34.61 2.70
N LYS A 170 -20.89 -35.81 2.75
CA LYS A 170 -22.35 -36.01 2.71
C LYS A 170 -23.04 -35.46 3.95
N ASN A 171 -22.33 -35.34 5.07
CA ASN A 171 -22.90 -34.93 6.36
C ASN A 171 -22.76 -33.42 6.62
N THR A 172 -21.58 -32.84 6.35
CA THR A 172 -21.29 -31.42 6.68
C THR A 172 -21.41 -30.49 5.47
N LYS A 173 -21.47 -31.02 4.23
CA LYS A 173 -21.36 -30.27 2.96
C LYS A 173 -20.04 -29.53 2.76
N GLU A 174 -19.10 -29.62 3.70
CA GLU A 174 -17.75 -29.08 3.56
C GLU A 174 -16.90 -29.96 2.64
N TYR A 175 -15.87 -29.36 2.03
CA TYR A 175 -14.92 -30.11 1.22
C TYR A 175 -14.02 -30.97 2.12
N LEU A 176 -13.87 -32.25 1.76
CA LEU A 176 -12.99 -33.15 2.49
C LEU A 176 -11.54 -32.66 2.37
N SER A 177 -10.83 -32.65 3.49
CA SER A 177 -9.41 -32.35 3.54
C SER A 177 -8.74 -33.10 4.68
N PHE A 178 -7.44 -33.36 4.54
CA PHE A 178 -6.64 -33.91 5.63
C PHE A 178 -5.18 -33.50 5.52
N GLN A 179 -4.53 -33.34 6.68
CA GLN A 179 -3.11 -33.07 6.77
C GLN A 179 -2.34 -34.40 6.81
N MET A 180 -1.42 -34.62 5.87
CA MET A 180 -0.51 -35.76 5.93
C MET A 180 0.44 -35.59 7.12
N ASP A 181 0.76 -36.68 7.81
CA ASP A 181 1.91 -36.72 8.71
C ASP A 181 3.17 -37.17 7.97
N ARG A 182 4.28 -37.32 8.71
CA ARG A 182 5.57 -37.72 8.12
C ARG A 182 5.51 -39.11 7.50
N THR A 183 4.81 -40.04 8.12
CA THR A 183 4.68 -41.43 7.65
C THR A 183 3.77 -41.51 6.43
N ASP A 184 2.64 -40.80 6.43
CA ASP A 184 1.75 -40.66 5.29
C ASP A 184 2.52 -40.12 4.07
N TYR A 185 3.30 -39.06 4.29
CA TYR A 185 4.02 -38.43 3.19
C TYR A 185 5.16 -39.30 2.65
N GLN A 186 5.85 -40.06 3.50
CA GLN A 186 6.85 -41.05 3.07
C GLN A 186 6.23 -42.08 2.13
N ILE A 187 5.12 -42.70 2.54
CA ILE A 187 4.39 -43.68 1.73
C ILE A 187 3.94 -43.05 0.41
N TYR A 188 3.47 -41.81 0.43
CA TYR A 188 3.08 -41.10 -0.78
C TYR A 188 4.24 -40.93 -1.77
N LEU A 189 5.46 -40.65 -1.28
CA LEU A 189 6.66 -40.42 -2.09
C LEU A 189 7.28 -41.72 -2.65
N GLU A 190 7.03 -42.88 -2.05
CA GLU A 190 7.55 -44.18 -2.52
C GLU A 190 7.08 -44.54 -3.94
N MET A 191 5.89 -44.05 -4.34
CA MET A 191 5.33 -44.34 -5.65
C MET A 191 5.82 -43.35 -6.72
N MET A 192 6.67 -43.82 -7.64
CA MET A 192 7.04 -43.05 -8.83
C MET A 192 5.93 -43.13 -9.89
N GLY A 193 5.02 -42.16 -9.88
CA GLY A 193 3.92 -42.05 -10.85
C GLY A 193 3.15 -40.73 -10.74
N GLY A 194 2.04 -40.63 -11.48
CA GLY A 194 1.14 -39.47 -11.40
C GLY A 194 0.52 -39.32 -10.01
N LYS A 195 0.04 -38.12 -9.68
CA LYS A 195 -0.45 -37.74 -8.35
C LYS A 195 -1.57 -38.65 -7.84
N LEU A 196 -2.46 -39.06 -8.74
CA LEU A 196 -3.53 -40.03 -8.43
C LEU A 196 -3.00 -41.42 -8.07
N SER A 197 -1.92 -41.88 -8.72
CA SER A 197 -1.32 -43.18 -8.44
C SER A 197 -0.64 -43.23 -7.07
N ALA A 198 0.06 -42.14 -6.71
CA ALA A 198 0.64 -41.98 -5.38
C ALA A 198 -0.45 -41.91 -4.29
N MET A 199 -1.57 -41.23 -4.55
CA MET A 199 -2.71 -41.21 -3.62
C MET A 199 -3.37 -42.59 -3.44
N LYS A 200 -3.49 -43.38 -4.51
CA LYS A 200 -3.96 -44.78 -4.43
C LYS A 200 -3.01 -45.65 -3.60
N HIS A 201 -1.71 -45.47 -3.77
CA HIS A 201 -0.69 -46.18 -3.01
C HIS A 201 -0.74 -45.81 -1.53
N LEU A 202 -0.84 -44.51 -1.22
CA LEU A 202 -1.06 -44.00 0.13
C LEU A 202 -2.30 -44.64 0.76
N CYS A 203 -3.44 -44.60 0.07
CA CYS A 203 -4.68 -45.20 0.57
C CYS A 203 -4.54 -46.71 0.85
N ALA A 204 -3.78 -47.45 0.04
CA ALA A 204 -3.58 -48.89 0.23
C ALA A 204 -2.77 -49.21 1.50
N ASN A 205 -1.81 -48.34 1.84
CA ASN A 205 -0.82 -48.57 2.89
C ASN A 205 -1.07 -47.78 4.18
N MET A 206 -2.03 -46.85 4.20
CA MET A 206 -2.43 -46.14 5.43
C MET A 206 -3.17 -47.06 6.40
N ASP A 207 -2.96 -46.85 7.70
CA ASP A 207 -3.78 -47.44 8.75
C ASP A 207 -5.23 -46.90 8.72
N TYR A 208 -6.17 -47.70 9.19
CA TYR A 208 -7.59 -47.33 9.20
C TYR A 208 -7.81 -46.10 10.09
N SER A 209 -8.21 -44.99 9.48
CA SER A 209 -8.38 -43.67 10.10
C SER A 209 -9.32 -42.82 9.27
N GLU A 210 -9.81 -41.70 9.83
CA GLU A 210 -10.61 -40.71 9.09
C GLU A 210 -9.86 -40.17 7.86
N LYS A 211 -8.54 -40.03 7.94
CA LYS A 211 -7.68 -39.65 6.81
C LYS A 211 -7.76 -40.65 5.65
N LYS A 212 -7.80 -41.96 5.96
CA LYS A 212 -7.88 -43.03 4.96
C LYS A 212 -9.20 -43.00 4.19
N GLU A 213 -10.31 -42.65 4.84
CA GLU A 213 -11.60 -42.51 4.16
C GLU A 213 -11.59 -41.35 3.15
N VAL A 214 -10.91 -40.25 3.46
CA VAL A 214 -10.72 -39.14 2.50
C VAL A 214 -9.81 -39.58 1.33
N ALA A 215 -8.67 -40.23 1.61
CA ALA A 215 -7.77 -40.75 0.58
C ALA A 215 -8.46 -41.79 -0.32
N LYS A 216 -9.34 -42.62 0.25
CA LYS A 216 -10.15 -43.60 -0.47
C LYS A 216 -11.18 -42.94 -1.37
N ALA A 217 -11.88 -41.91 -0.89
CA ALA A 217 -12.82 -41.14 -1.70
C ALA A 217 -12.13 -40.53 -2.94
N ILE A 218 -10.91 -40.01 -2.78
CA ILE A 218 -10.09 -39.49 -3.89
C ILE A 218 -9.69 -40.62 -4.85
N ALA A 219 -9.21 -41.75 -4.32
CA ALA A 219 -8.78 -42.90 -5.11
C ALA A 219 -9.92 -43.50 -5.95
N GLU A 220 -11.13 -43.55 -5.40
CA GLU A 220 -12.36 -44.05 -6.05
C GLU A 220 -12.90 -43.08 -7.10
N ALA A 221 -12.76 -41.77 -6.89
CA ALA A 221 -13.17 -40.75 -7.85
C ALA A 221 -12.43 -40.85 -9.20
N ASN A 222 -11.25 -41.49 -9.24
CA ASN A 222 -10.45 -41.73 -10.44
C ASN A 222 -10.21 -40.47 -11.31
N ASN A 223 -10.24 -39.29 -10.69
CA ASN A 223 -10.03 -38.01 -11.35
C ASN A 223 -8.87 -37.29 -10.66
N GLU A 224 -7.81 -36.98 -11.40
CA GLU A 224 -6.61 -36.32 -10.86
C GLU A 224 -6.88 -34.86 -10.43
N ASN A 225 -7.93 -34.24 -11.00
CA ASN A 225 -8.42 -32.91 -10.62
C ASN A 225 -9.34 -32.92 -9.38
N SER A 226 -9.59 -34.09 -8.79
CA SER A 226 -10.46 -34.19 -7.60
C SER A 226 -9.78 -33.68 -6.31
N PHE A 227 -8.47 -33.46 -6.33
CA PHE A 227 -7.72 -32.98 -5.18
C PHE A 227 -6.51 -32.16 -5.57
N LYS A 228 -5.98 -31.37 -4.62
CA LYS A 228 -4.75 -30.60 -4.70
C LYS A 228 -3.89 -30.86 -3.47
N LEU A 229 -2.57 -30.87 -3.68
CA LEU A 229 -1.59 -30.89 -2.61
C LEU A 229 -1.15 -29.45 -2.36
N VAL A 230 -1.29 -29.00 -1.12
CA VAL A 230 -0.88 -27.68 -0.68
C VAL A 230 0.29 -27.85 0.29
N CYS A 231 1.48 -27.38 -0.09
CA CYS A 231 2.67 -27.44 0.75
C CYS A 231 2.58 -26.40 1.89
N PRO A 232 2.68 -26.82 3.16
CA PRO A 232 2.80 -25.89 4.27
C PRO A 232 4.12 -25.10 4.22
N SER A 233 4.09 -23.90 4.80
CA SER A 233 5.24 -23.01 4.87
C SER A 233 6.16 -23.34 6.04
N TYR A 234 7.46 -23.45 5.76
CA TYR A 234 8.50 -23.36 6.78
C TYR A 234 9.10 -21.95 6.78
N TYR A 235 9.31 -21.37 7.96
CA TYR A 235 9.85 -20.03 8.12
C TYR A 235 11.29 -20.10 8.62
N LEU A 236 12.25 -19.82 7.75
CA LEU A 236 13.65 -19.63 8.14
C LEU A 236 13.78 -18.29 8.87
N LYS A 237 14.41 -18.32 10.04
CA LYS A 237 14.60 -17.16 10.92
C LYS A 237 16.08 -16.83 11.00
N LEU A 238 16.48 -15.70 10.42
CA LEU A 238 17.88 -15.26 10.38
C LEU A 238 18.04 -13.91 11.10
N HIS A 239 19.11 -13.77 11.87
CA HIS A 239 19.63 -12.47 12.29
C HIS A 239 20.40 -11.86 11.13
N TYR A 240 19.70 -11.08 10.32
CA TYR A 240 20.13 -10.77 8.97
C TYR A 240 21.46 -10.02 8.88
N ASN A 241 21.69 -8.99 9.70
CA ASN A 241 22.97 -8.27 9.68
C ASN A 241 24.08 -9.10 10.34
N ALA A 242 23.78 -9.86 11.40
CA ALA A 242 24.77 -10.72 12.04
C ALA A 242 25.26 -11.84 11.09
N GLU A 243 24.35 -12.45 10.34
CA GLU A 243 24.63 -13.64 9.53
C GLU A 243 24.96 -13.33 8.06
N CYS A 244 24.31 -12.33 7.46
CA CYS A 244 24.43 -12.07 6.01
C CYS A 244 25.35 -10.91 5.62
N LYS A 245 25.82 -10.07 6.55
CA LYS A 245 26.58 -8.85 6.23
C LYS A 245 27.88 -9.11 5.44
N THR A 246 28.51 -10.26 5.63
CA THR A 246 29.77 -10.62 4.96
C THR A 246 29.56 -11.20 3.55
N LYS A 247 28.30 -11.38 3.13
CA LYS A 247 27.91 -11.98 1.86
C LYS A 247 27.21 -10.95 0.99
N ASP A 248 27.65 -10.85 -0.27
CA ASP A 248 27.01 -9.93 -1.21
C ASP A 248 25.63 -10.46 -1.69
N ASN A 249 25.37 -11.78 -1.62
CA ASN A 249 24.14 -12.39 -2.12
C ASN A 249 23.32 -13.06 -0.99
N ILE A 250 22.05 -12.67 -0.86
CA ILE A 250 21.12 -13.22 0.13
C ILE A 250 20.97 -14.74 0.01
N LEU A 251 20.90 -15.27 -1.22
CA LEU A 251 20.72 -16.71 -1.45
C LEU A 251 21.90 -17.51 -0.85
N SER A 252 23.13 -16.99 -1.00
CA SER A 252 24.32 -17.62 -0.42
C SER A 252 24.35 -17.53 1.12
N CYS A 253 23.79 -16.47 1.71
CA CYS A 253 23.64 -16.39 3.16
C CYS A 253 22.66 -17.44 3.69
N ILE A 254 21.52 -17.64 2.99
CA ILE A 254 20.54 -18.66 3.37
C ILE A 254 21.18 -20.05 3.29
N ASP A 255 21.96 -20.33 2.24
CA ASP A 255 22.69 -21.59 2.10
C ASP A 255 23.64 -21.83 3.29
N ASP A 256 24.44 -20.82 3.68
CA ASP A 256 25.36 -20.93 4.82
C ASP A 256 24.61 -21.12 6.15
N HIS A 257 23.49 -20.42 6.34
CA HIS A 257 22.62 -20.61 7.51
C HIS A 257 22.12 -22.06 7.61
N ILE A 258 21.65 -22.62 6.50
CA ILE A 258 21.19 -24.02 6.44
C ILE A 258 22.34 -24.97 6.76
N LYS A 259 23.54 -24.78 6.15
CA LYS A 259 24.71 -25.62 6.43
C LYS A 259 25.08 -25.59 7.92
N ASN A 260 25.17 -24.40 8.51
CA ASN A 260 25.52 -24.24 9.92
C ASN A 260 24.47 -24.83 10.85
N SER A 261 23.18 -24.67 10.52
CA SER A 261 22.08 -25.28 11.25
C SER A 261 22.18 -26.81 11.21
N CYS A 262 22.45 -27.40 10.05
CA CYS A 262 22.52 -28.86 9.89
C CYS A 262 23.75 -29.47 10.55
N LEU A 263 24.91 -28.80 10.50
CA LEU A 263 26.15 -29.30 11.08
C LEU A 263 26.16 -29.23 12.61
N ASN A 264 25.44 -28.27 13.20
CA ASN A 264 25.41 -28.03 14.64
C ASN A 264 24.14 -28.56 15.33
N ALA A 265 23.18 -29.13 14.57
CA ALA A 265 21.91 -29.57 15.12
C ALA A 265 22.07 -30.76 16.09
N THR A 266 21.60 -30.58 17.32
CA THR A 266 21.15 -31.69 18.17
C THR A 266 19.71 -32.02 17.81
N LYS A 267 19.41 -33.30 17.56
CA LYS A 267 18.04 -33.73 17.25
C LYS A 267 17.10 -33.34 18.39
N ASN A 268 16.14 -32.47 18.11
CA ASN A 268 15.06 -32.10 19.01
C ASN A 268 13.74 -32.55 18.38
N GLU A 269 13.09 -33.54 18.98
CA GLU A 269 11.84 -34.10 18.45
C GLU A 269 10.66 -33.14 18.59
N GLU A 270 10.68 -32.25 19.59
CA GLU A 270 9.58 -31.30 19.85
C GLU A 270 9.58 -30.11 18.90
N ASN A 271 10.76 -29.68 18.43
CA ASN A 271 10.92 -28.57 17.49
C ASN A 271 11.95 -28.95 16.41
N PRO A 272 11.52 -29.69 15.36
CA PRO A 272 12.42 -30.15 14.30
C PRO A 272 12.98 -28.98 13.50
N SER A 273 14.26 -29.06 13.18
CA SER A 273 14.93 -28.08 12.32
C SER A 273 14.58 -28.30 10.85
N ILE A 274 14.86 -27.29 10.01
CA ILE A 274 14.76 -27.44 8.55
C ILE A 274 15.58 -28.64 8.04
N CYS A 275 16.71 -28.92 8.68
CA CYS A 275 17.60 -30.03 8.33
C CYS A 275 16.93 -31.38 8.58
N ASP A 276 16.19 -31.52 9.68
CA ASP A 276 15.44 -32.75 9.96
C ASP A 276 14.36 -32.99 8.90
N HIS A 277 13.68 -31.93 8.45
CA HIS A 277 12.69 -32.01 7.38
C HIS A 277 13.32 -32.36 6.03
N LEU A 278 14.44 -31.74 5.67
CA LEU A 278 15.16 -32.02 4.43
C LEU A 278 15.74 -33.44 4.40
N ILE A 279 16.35 -33.90 5.49
CA ILE A 279 16.88 -35.27 5.59
C ILE A 279 15.74 -36.29 5.44
N ASN A 280 14.61 -36.08 6.11
CA ASN A 280 13.46 -36.97 5.97
C ASN A 280 12.93 -36.99 4.53
N LEU A 281 12.86 -35.83 3.88
CA LEU A 281 12.46 -35.74 2.47
C LEU A 281 13.44 -36.51 1.58
N PHE A 282 14.75 -36.27 1.70
CA PHE A 282 15.75 -36.91 0.84
C PHE A 282 15.86 -38.42 1.07
N ASN A 283 15.68 -38.90 2.30
CA ASN A 283 15.59 -40.33 2.59
C ASN A 283 14.40 -41.02 1.90
N SER A 284 13.37 -40.24 1.54
CA SER A 284 12.17 -40.72 0.85
C SER A 284 12.26 -40.53 -0.67
N LEU A 285 13.28 -39.78 -1.14
CA LEU A 285 13.57 -39.56 -2.56
C LEU A 285 14.73 -40.49 -3.00
N ARG A 286 15.31 -40.26 -4.17
CA ARG A 286 16.37 -41.13 -4.71
C ARG A 286 17.72 -40.85 -4.03
N ASP A 287 18.61 -41.86 -4.06
CA ASP A 287 19.93 -41.80 -3.43
C ASP A 287 20.79 -40.60 -3.89
N TYR A 288 20.65 -40.15 -5.14
CA TYR A 288 21.44 -39.03 -5.67
C TYR A 288 21.12 -37.69 -4.99
N GLN A 289 19.89 -37.47 -4.48
CA GLN A 289 19.54 -36.26 -3.75
C GLN A 289 20.24 -36.22 -2.39
N ILE A 290 20.34 -37.38 -1.72
CA ILE A 290 21.07 -37.54 -0.46
C ILE A 290 22.56 -37.25 -0.68
N GLU A 291 23.16 -37.82 -1.73
CA GLU A 291 24.56 -37.56 -2.09
C GLU A 291 24.81 -36.07 -2.40
N SER A 292 23.91 -35.44 -3.16
CA SER A 292 24.00 -34.02 -3.50
C SER A 292 23.86 -33.13 -2.26
N PHE A 293 22.98 -33.49 -1.33
CA PHE A 293 22.81 -32.78 -0.07
C PHE A 293 24.04 -32.93 0.83
N HIS A 294 24.62 -34.13 0.94
CA HIS A 294 25.89 -34.32 1.63
C HIS A 294 27.02 -33.51 1.00
N LYS A 295 27.10 -33.48 -0.34
CA LYS A 295 28.05 -32.64 -1.06
C LYS A 295 27.82 -31.16 -0.77
N PHE A 296 26.58 -30.69 -0.70
CA PHE A 296 26.25 -29.32 -0.35
C PHE A 296 26.70 -28.95 1.08
N LEU A 297 26.50 -29.85 2.06
CA LEU A 297 26.91 -29.62 3.44
C LEU A 297 28.44 -29.58 3.62
N THR A 298 29.18 -30.34 2.82
CA THR A 298 30.63 -30.53 2.97
C THR A 298 31.47 -29.67 2.02
N THR A 299 30.90 -29.25 0.88
CA THR A 299 31.60 -28.47 -0.16
C THR A 299 30.90 -27.14 -0.42
N ASN A 300 31.64 -26.16 -0.95
CA ASN A 300 31.09 -24.86 -1.38
C ASN A 300 30.76 -24.83 -2.88
N GLU A 301 30.69 -25.99 -3.53
CA GLU A 301 30.50 -26.10 -4.99
C GLU A 301 29.03 -26.02 -5.42
N LEU A 302 28.10 -26.37 -4.53
CA LEU A 302 26.66 -26.40 -4.82
C LEU A 302 25.96 -25.21 -4.17
N SER A 303 25.05 -24.59 -4.93
CA SER A 303 24.07 -23.63 -4.41
C SER A 303 22.72 -24.31 -4.31
N PHE A 304 22.05 -24.16 -3.18
CA PHE A 304 20.82 -24.89 -2.84
C PHE A 304 19.59 -23.99 -2.91
N THR A 305 19.69 -22.76 -2.42
CA THR A 305 18.59 -21.79 -2.44
C THR A 305 18.50 -21.10 -3.79
N LYS A 306 17.31 -21.16 -4.41
CA LYS A 306 17.04 -20.60 -5.74
C LYS A 306 15.86 -19.64 -5.69
N PRO A 307 15.87 -18.56 -6.49
CA PRO A 307 14.72 -17.70 -6.65
C PRO A 307 13.71 -18.38 -7.59
N LYS A 308 12.43 -18.42 -7.23
CA LYS A 308 11.37 -18.98 -8.11
C LYS A 308 11.15 -18.09 -9.34
N GLU A 309 11.32 -16.78 -9.17
CA GLU A 309 11.14 -15.76 -10.19
C GLU A 309 12.22 -14.67 -10.06
N PRO A 310 12.49 -13.87 -11.10
CA PRO A 310 13.35 -12.70 -11.00
C PRO A 310 12.86 -11.75 -9.89
N TRP A 311 13.64 -11.62 -8.82
CA TRP A 311 13.24 -10.80 -7.68
C TRP A 311 13.09 -9.34 -8.04
N VAL A 312 12.08 -8.72 -7.43
CA VAL A 312 11.72 -7.31 -7.61
C VAL A 312 11.99 -6.53 -6.32
N LYS A 313 12.43 -5.28 -6.45
CA LYS A 313 12.68 -4.41 -5.30
C LYS A 313 11.43 -3.63 -4.85
N PRO A 314 11.34 -3.24 -3.56
CA PRO A 314 12.22 -3.61 -2.45
C PRO A 314 12.07 -5.10 -2.09
N LEU A 315 13.17 -5.71 -1.63
CA LEU A 315 13.27 -7.15 -1.38
C LEU A 315 12.42 -7.61 -0.20
N PHE A 316 12.49 -6.85 0.90
CA PHE A 316 11.78 -7.14 2.13
C PHE A 316 10.55 -6.24 2.31
N TYR A 317 9.56 -6.78 2.98
CA TYR A 317 8.51 -6.03 3.65
C TYR A 317 8.89 -5.87 5.13
N VAL A 318 9.19 -4.62 5.54
CA VAL A 318 9.50 -4.29 6.94
C VAL A 318 8.22 -3.84 7.62
N TYR A 319 7.80 -4.53 8.69
CA TYR A 319 6.55 -4.22 9.37
C TYR A 319 6.60 -2.82 10.00
N SER A 320 5.62 -1.98 9.71
CA SER A 320 5.51 -0.65 10.31
C SER A 320 4.76 -0.68 11.63
N ARG A 321 4.82 0.41 12.42
CA ARG A 321 4.00 0.57 13.63
C ARG A 321 2.50 0.33 13.38
N LYS A 322 1.98 0.66 12.19
CA LYS A 322 0.57 0.43 11.84
C LYS A 322 0.25 -1.04 11.60
N ASP A 323 1.22 -1.78 11.07
CA ASP A 323 1.05 -3.21 10.79
C ASP A 323 1.00 -4.00 12.10
N LEU A 324 1.84 -3.63 13.07
CA LEU A 324 1.87 -4.26 14.40
C LEU A 324 0.58 -4.08 15.21
N VAL A 325 -0.16 -2.99 14.97
CA VAL A 325 -1.42 -2.66 15.66
C VAL A 325 -2.64 -3.21 14.91
N ASN A 326 -2.48 -3.67 13.68
CA ASN A 326 -3.60 -4.16 12.87
C ASN A 326 -3.98 -5.59 13.28
N PRO A 327 -5.21 -5.84 13.80
CA PRO A 327 -5.63 -7.18 14.20
C PRO A 327 -5.76 -8.14 13.02
N ASN A 328 -6.00 -7.63 11.81
CA ASN A 328 -6.20 -8.44 10.61
C ASN A 328 -4.88 -8.94 10.00
N LYS A 329 -3.73 -8.48 10.50
CA LYS A 329 -2.41 -8.95 10.06
C LYS A 329 -1.84 -9.93 11.08
N GLN A 330 -1.79 -11.21 10.69
CA GLN A 330 -1.05 -12.21 11.43
C GLN A 330 0.45 -12.02 11.14
N ILE A 331 1.15 -11.47 12.13
CA ILE A 331 2.60 -11.24 12.10
C ILE A 331 3.20 -12.11 13.20
N LEU A 332 4.20 -12.92 12.85
CA LEU A 332 4.97 -13.70 13.82
C LEU A 332 5.56 -12.75 14.87
N SER A 333 5.44 -13.09 16.14
CA SER A 333 5.75 -12.17 17.26
C SER A 333 7.19 -11.65 17.25
N ASP A 334 8.11 -12.48 16.74
CA ASP A 334 9.55 -12.30 16.67
C ASP A 334 10.04 -11.80 15.29
N ALA A 335 9.14 -11.57 14.34
CA ALA A 335 9.50 -11.09 13.00
C ALA A 335 9.68 -9.56 12.97
N PHE A 336 10.78 -9.12 12.35
CA PHE A 336 11.05 -7.72 12.04
C PHE A 336 10.69 -7.37 10.59
N LYS A 337 11.10 -8.23 9.66
CA LYS A 337 10.85 -8.11 8.22
C LYS A 337 10.66 -9.49 7.60
N GLU A 338 9.92 -9.56 6.51
CA GLU A 338 9.73 -10.78 5.74
C GLU A 338 10.14 -10.55 4.27
N LEU A 339 10.59 -11.59 3.59
CA LEU A 339 10.76 -11.53 2.14
C LEU A 339 9.40 -11.24 1.50
N LYS A 340 9.35 -10.29 0.55
CA LYS A 340 8.08 -9.95 -0.08
C LYS A 340 7.42 -11.18 -0.71
N PRO A 341 6.09 -11.34 -0.65
CA PRO A 341 5.39 -12.49 -1.24
C PRO A 341 5.66 -12.75 -2.72
N LYS A 342 6.04 -11.71 -3.49
CA LYS A 342 6.45 -11.83 -4.90
C LYS A 342 7.86 -12.41 -5.08
N ASN A 343 8.74 -12.18 -4.12
CA ASN A 343 10.09 -12.71 -4.13
C ASN A 343 10.04 -14.06 -3.42
N LYS A 344 9.83 -15.14 -4.16
CA LYS A 344 9.76 -16.49 -3.57
C LYS A 344 11.11 -17.20 -3.67
N ILE A 345 11.40 -18.05 -2.69
CA ILE A 345 12.50 -19.00 -2.72
C ILE A 345 11.97 -20.43 -2.78
N TYR A 346 12.77 -21.29 -3.38
CA TYR A 346 12.63 -22.74 -3.29
C TYR A 346 14.02 -23.36 -3.26
N PHE A 347 14.09 -24.64 -2.91
CA PHE A 347 15.35 -25.37 -2.89
C PHE A 347 15.51 -26.25 -4.13
N SER A 348 16.70 -26.25 -4.73
CA SER A 348 17.02 -27.11 -5.87
C SER A 348 18.52 -27.23 -6.06
N PHE A 349 19.00 -28.41 -6.47
CA PHE A 349 20.39 -28.62 -6.85
C PHE A 349 20.66 -28.36 -8.34
N SER A 350 19.64 -28.46 -9.20
CA SER A 350 19.79 -28.42 -10.66
C SER A 350 19.45 -27.06 -11.27
N ALA A 351 18.64 -26.24 -10.61
CA ALA A 351 18.24 -24.96 -11.19
C ALA A 351 19.36 -23.91 -11.17
N GLU A 352 19.47 -23.14 -12.24
CA GLU A 352 20.39 -22.00 -12.33
C GLU A 352 19.82 -20.76 -11.63
N ILE A 353 20.70 -19.90 -11.14
CA ILE A 353 20.30 -18.59 -10.60
C ILE A 353 20.31 -17.60 -11.77
N PRO A 354 19.17 -16.98 -12.14
CA PRO A 354 19.11 -16.03 -13.25
C PRO A 354 20.12 -14.90 -13.05
N SER A 355 20.84 -14.51 -14.11
CA SER A 355 21.81 -13.42 -14.04
C SER A 355 21.10 -12.09 -13.71
N GLY A 356 21.29 -11.57 -12.50
CA GLY A 356 20.68 -10.33 -12.05
C GLY A 356 21.26 -9.81 -10.73
N SER A 357 21.31 -8.48 -10.56
CA SER A 357 21.87 -7.83 -9.36
C SER A 357 20.86 -7.62 -8.23
N ASN A 358 19.67 -8.20 -8.36
CA ASN A 358 18.53 -8.03 -7.46
C ASN A 358 18.59 -8.91 -6.20
N TYR A 359 19.56 -9.84 -6.10
CA TYR A 359 19.75 -10.68 -4.91
C TYR A 359 20.70 -10.07 -3.87
N VAL A 360 21.16 -8.84 -4.11
CA VAL A 360 22.08 -8.09 -3.23
C VAL A 360 21.28 -7.07 -2.42
N ASP A 361 21.36 -7.16 -1.10
CA ASP A 361 20.80 -6.13 -0.22
C ASP A 361 21.80 -5.02 0.05
N ASN A 362 21.35 -3.78 -0.13
CA ASN A 362 22.17 -2.58 -0.04
C ASN A 362 21.70 -1.65 1.08
N THR A 363 21.05 -2.18 2.11
CA THR A 363 20.64 -1.38 3.28
C THR A 363 21.83 -0.63 3.88
N GLN A 364 21.77 0.71 3.83
CA GLN A 364 22.76 1.57 4.48
C GLN A 364 22.56 1.52 6.00
N SER A 365 23.53 0.96 6.71
CA SER A 365 23.53 0.88 8.19
C SER A 365 23.90 2.20 8.87
N ASN A 366 24.70 3.05 8.23
CA ASN A 366 25.20 4.29 8.84
C ASN A 366 24.35 5.50 8.48
N PHE A 367 23.83 6.20 9.49
CA PHE A 367 23.07 7.43 9.31
C PHE A 367 23.38 8.49 10.36
N LYS A 368 23.16 9.77 10.01
CA LYS A 368 23.20 10.91 10.94
C LYS A 368 21.79 11.24 11.43
N LEU A 369 21.55 11.29 12.73
CA LEU A 369 20.26 11.63 13.38
C LEU A 369 19.73 12.98 12.91
N GLY A 370 20.61 13.98 12.77
CA GLY A 370 20.26 15.33 12.32
C GLY A 370 19.72 15.33 10.89
N LYS A 371 20.42 14.64 9.97
CA LYS A 371 20.00 14.48 8.56
C LYS A 371 18.76 13.59 8.42
N LYS A 372 18.63 12.57 9.26
CA LYS A 372 17.52 11.61 9.17
C LYS A 372 16.24 12.15 9.77
N SER A 373 16.31 12.90 10.88
CA SER A 373 15.14 13.63 11.37
C SER A 373 14.59 14.54 10.26
N SER A 374 15.42 15.34 9.58
CA SER A 374 14.98 16.17 8.44
C SER A 374 14.44 15.37 7.25
N ASN A 375 14.91 14.14 7.02
CA ASN A 375 14.48 13.29 5.90
C ASN A 375 13.23 12.44 6.21
N ILE A 376 13.00 12.04 7.46
CA ILE A 376 11.72 11.48 7.94
C ILE A 376 10.65 12.58 7.94
N PHE A 377 11.06 13.84 8.11
CA PHE A 377 10.23 15.02 7.89
C PHE A 377 10.04 15.36 6.39
N VAL A 378 9.65 14.37 5.56
CA VAL A 378 8.89 14.63 4.31
C VAL A 378 7.65 15.49 4.60
N ASP A 379 7.21 15.52 5.86
CA ASP A 379 6.11 16.32 6.38
C ASP A 379 6.47 17.75 6.84
N ALA A 380 7.30 18.46 6.08
CA ALA A 380 7.42 19.91 6.22
C ALA A 380 6.02 20.57 6.14
N PHE A 381 5.15 20.07 5.25
CA PHE A 381 3.75 20.51 5.14
C PHE A 381 2.98 20.24 6.42
N GLN A 382 2.93 19.00 6.93
CA GLN A 382 2.20 18.69 8.16
C GLN A 382 2.76 19.45 9.39
N LYS A 383 4.06 19.69 9.46
CA LYS A 383 4.68 20.49 10.53
C LYS A 383 4.29 21.97 10.44
N ILE A 384 4.36 22.56 9.25
CA ILE A 384 3.93 23.96 9.02
C ILE A 384 2.42 24.08 9.25
N PHE A 385 1.62 23.12 8.76
CA PHE A 385 0.18 23.05 8.95
C PHE A 385 -0.19 22.95 10.43
N SER A 386 0.45 22.05 11.18
CA SER A 386 0.17 21.89 12.62
C SER A 386 0.58 23.13 13.43
N ILE A 387 1.70 23.78 13.10
CA ILE A 387 2.07 25.08 13.69
C ILE A 387 1.05 26.16 13.35
N PHE A 388 0.60 26.19 12.09
CA PHE A 388 -0.39 27.14 11.61
C PHE A 388 -1.74 26.96 12.33
N LYS A 389 -2.20 25.72 12.51
CA LYS A 389 -3.44 25.38 13.20
C LYS A 389 -3.43 25.66 14.68
N ARG A 390 -2.29 25.51 15.36
CA ARG A 390 -2.17 25.95 16.77
C ARG A 390 -2.45 27.46 16.94
N LYS A 391 -2.27 28.25 15.88
CA LYS A 391 -2.46 29.72 15.92
C LYS A 391 -3.75 30.18 15.23
N SER A 392 -4.45 29.29 14.53
CA SER A 392 -5.55 29.66 13.65
C SER A 392 -6.84 28.97 14.08
N PRO A 393 -7.92 29.72 14.39
CA PRO A 393 -9.21 29.13 14.67
C PRO A 393 -9.75 28.34 13.48
N SER A 394 -10.62 27.37 13.77
CA SER A 394 -11.38 26.65 12.74
C SER A 394 -12.22 27.62 11.92
N ILE A 395 -12.33 27.35 10.61
CA ILE A 395 -13.17 28.13 9.72
C ILE A 395 -14.60 27.58 9.84
N PRO A 396 -15.61 28.42 10.15
CA PRO A 396 -16.99 27.98 10.22
C PRO A 396 -17.52 27.65 8.83
N TYR A 397 -18.31 26.58 8.72
CA TYR A 397 -19.03 26.24 7.50
C TYR A 397 -20.02 27.34 7.12
N ILE A 398 -20.27 27.52 5.82
CA ILE A 398 -21.28 28.47 5.37
C ILE A 398 -22.68 27.88 5.57
N SER A 399 -23.58 28.64 6.17
CA SER A 399 -24.99 28.23 6.26
C SER A 399 -25.71 28.58 4.96
N VAL A 400 -26.77 27.83 4.63
CA VAL A 400 -27.61 28.13 3.45
C VAL A 400 -28.18 29.54 3.50
N LYS A 401 -28.53 30.03 4.70
CA LYS A 401 -29.01 31.40 4.92
C LYS A 401 -27.94 32.45 4.62
N GLU A 402 -26.69 32.21 4.99
CA GLU A 402 -25.59 33.10 4.59
C GLU A 402 -25.31 33.01 3.08
N LEU A 403 -25.43 31.81 2.51
CA LEU A 403 -25.17 31.56 1.09
C LEU A 403 -26.16 32.29 0.19
N SER A 404 -27.44 32.32 0.56
CA SER A 404 -28.49 33.06 -0.17
C SER A 404 -28.26 34.58 -0.20
N HIS A 405 -27.47 35.11 0.73
CA HIS A 405 -27.08 36.53 0.74
C HIS A 405 -25.75 36.81 0.02
N LYS A 406 -25.02 35.77 -0.43
CA LYS A 406 -23.74 35.90 -1.13
C LYS A 406 -23.79 35.49 -2.60
N ILE A 407 -24.87 34.82 -3.00
CA ILE A 407 -25.14 34.45 -4.38
C ILE A 407 -26.14 35.46 -4.92
N ASP A 408 -25.66 36.31 -5.83
CA ASP A 408 -26.48 37.32 -6.49
C ASP A 408 -27.09 36.79 -7.80
N ASP A 409 -26.54 35.69 -8.34
CA ASP A 409 -26.95 35.06 -9.59
C ASP A 409 -27.18 33.56 -9.35
N PHE A 410 -28.44 33.14 -9.44
CA PHE A 410 -28.89 31.75 -9.28
C PHE A 410 -29.03 31.02 -10.62
N ASP A 411 -28.68 31.67 -11.74
CA ASP A 411 -28.79 31.06 -13.05
C ASP A 411 -27.74 29.95 -13.23
N PHE A 412 -28.13 28.91 -13.95
CA PHE A 412 -27.19 27.87 -14.36
C PHE A 412 -26.18 28.44 -15.34
N LYS A 413 -24.89 28.21 -15.07
CA LYS A 413 -23.80 28.68 -15.91
C LYS A 413 -23.89 28.02 -17.29
N THR A 414 -24.15 28.82 -18.32
CA THR A 414 -24.11 28.42 -19.73
C THR A 414 -22.86 28.96 -20.43
N PRO A 415 -22.35 28.25 -21.44
CA PRO A 415 -21.25 28.76 -22.28
C PRO A 415 -21.73 29.97 -23.08
N LYS A 416 -20.90 31.01 -23.17
CA LYS A 416 -21.30 32.29 -23.80
C LYS A 416 -20.61 32.54 -25.13
N ALA A 417 -19.45 31.91 -25.38
CA ALA A 417 -18.68 32.11 -26.60
C ALA A 417 -18.17 30.80 -27.23
N PRO A 418 -18.06 30.73 -28.57
CA PRO A 418 -17.36 29.63 -29.25
C PRO A 418 -15.86 29.73 -29.02
N ILE A 419 -15.16 28.58 -29.08
CA ILE A 419 -13.72 28.50 -28.86
C ILE A 419 -12.94 29.11 -30.03
N GLN A 420 -11.95 29.93 -29.72
CA GLN A 420 -11.07 30.59 -30.69
C GLN A 420 -9.81 29.74 -30.97
N CYS A 421 -9.78 29.04 -32.10
CA CYS A 421 -8.68 28.13 -32.42
C CYS A 421 -7.37 28.80 -32.88
N MET A 422 -7.38 30.09 -33.22
CA MET A 422 -6.20 30.78 -33.77
C MET A 422 -4.99 30.80 -32.81
N MET A 423 -5.24 30.80 -31.49
CA MET A 423 -4.18 30.88 -30.47
C MET A 423 -3.82 29.51 -29.86
N ILE A 424 -4.50 28.44 -30.26
CA ILE A 424 -4.33 27.09 -29.68
C ILE A 424 -3.33 26.32 -30.52
N LYS A 425 -2.07 26.22 -30.06
CA LYS A 425 -1.04 25.35 -30.68
C LYS A 425 -1.45 23.88 -30.53
N LYS A 426 -1.37 23.10 -31.62
CA LYS A 426 -1.55 21.64 -31.59
C LYS A 426 -0.42 21.00 -30.79
N THR A 427 -0.75 20.38 -29.67
CA THR A 427 0.22 19.66 -28.83
C THR A 427 -0.28 18.28 -28.43
N LEU A 428 -1.59 18.05 -28.34
CA LEU A 428 -2.13 16.74 -28.00
C LEU A 428 -1.98 15.74 -29.16
N ASP A 429 -1.33 14.60 -28.90
CA ASP A 429 -1.24 13.46 -29.81
C ASP A 429 -1.96 12.24 -29.22
N LEU A 430 -3.08 11.85 -29.82
CA LEU A 430 -3.90 10.69 -29.44
C LEU A 430 -3.46 9.39 -30.13
N SER A 431 -2.26 9.33 -30.72
CA SER A 431 -1.74 8.09 -31.32
C SER A 431 -0.88 7.27 -30.34
N ILE A 432 -0.29 7.91 -29.33
CA ILE A 432 0.59 7.27 -28.35
C ILE A 432 -0.22 6.34 -27.42
N GLU A 433 0.23 5.10 -27.23
CA GLU A 433 -0.42 4.16 -26.31
C GLU A 433 -0.34 4.65 -24.86
N VAL A 434 -1.37 4.34 -24.05
CA VAL A 434 -1.44 4.77 -22.65
C VAL A 434 -0.25 4.27 -21.84
N ASP A 435 0.25 3.07 -22.18
CA ASP A 435 1.37 2.44 -21.49
C ASP A 435 2.71 3.12 -21.76
N ILE A 436 2.92 3.61 -22.97
CA ILE A 436 4.07 4.45 -23.28
C ILE A 436 3.94 5.80 -22.57
N PHE A 437 2.73 6.38 -22.58
CA PHE A 437 2.46 7.69 -21.98
C PHE A 437 2.65 7.70 -20.46
N LYS A 438 2.24 6.62 -19.75
CA LYS A 438 2.42 6.48 -18.29
C LYS A 438 3.90 6.36 -17.91
N VAL A 439 4.69 5.60 -18.67
CA VAL A 439 6.13 5.42 -18.42
C VAL A 439 6.90 6.71 -18.73
N ALA A 440 6.59 7.38 -19.84
CA ALA A 440 7.14 8.69 -20.17
C ALA A 440 6.82 9.75 -19.09
N GLY A 441 5.63 9.68 -18.48
CA GLY A 441 5.25 10.46 -17.31
C GLY A 441 6.19 10.28 -16.12
N ALA A 442 6.53 9.03 -15.80
CA ALA A 442 7.47 8.72 -14.74
C ALA A 442 8.88 9.24 -15.04
N GLU A 443 9.37 9.03 -16.27
CA GLU A 443 10.68 9.55 -16.72
C GLU A 443 10.75 11.09 -16.62
N ASN A 444 9.71 11.79 -17.07
CA ASN A 444 9.66 13.25 -17.04
C ASN A 444 9.74 13.79 -15.61
N ILE A 445 8.92 13.26 -14.70
CA ILE A 445 8.95 13.64 -13.29
C ILE A 445 10.31 13.29 -12.67
N CYS A 446 10.93 12.17 -13.04
CA CYS A 446 12.31 11.87 -12.63
C CYS A 446 13.29 12.97 -13.07
N SER A 447 13.27 13.39 -14.33
CA SER A 447 14.13 14.49 -14.81
C SER A 447 13.91 15.80 -14.05
N VAL A 448 12.67 16.10 -13.68
CA VAL A 448 12.32 17.25 -12.82
C VAL A 448 12.94 17.10 -11.42
N ILE A 449 12.82 15.91 -10.81
CA ILE A 449 13.44 15.61 -9.52
C ILE A 449 14.97 15.78 -9.59
N GLU A 450 15.60 15.27 -10.64
CA GLU A 450 17.04 15.38 -10.86
C GLU A 450 17.50 16.82 -10.91
N LYS A 451 16.81 17.66 -11.69
CA LYS A 451 17.08 19.10 -11.80
C LYS A 451 17.03 19.79 -10.43
N TYR A 452 16.01 19.50 -9.61
CA TYR A 452 15.85 20.10 -8.28
C TYR A 452 16.79 19.53 -7.22
N ALA A 453 17.17 18.26 -7.34
CA ALA A 453 18.15 17.63 -6.46
C ALA A 453 19.54 18.23 -6.71
N LEU A 454 19.95 18.36 -7.98
CA LEU A 454 21.25 18.89 -8.39
C LEU A 454 21.42 20.38 -8.09
N SER A 455 20.36 21.21 -8.22
CA SER A 455 20.45 22.65 -7.94
C SER A 455 20.76 22.98 -6.48
N LYS A 456 20.45 22.08 -5.54
CA LYS A 456 20.74 22.29 -4.11
C LYS A 456 22.16 21.90 -3.71
N ASP A 457 22.78 20.94 -4.39
CA ASP A 457 24.16 20.54 -4.10
C ASP A 457 25.17 21.66 -4.48
N SER A 458 24.85 22.51 -5.47
CA SER A 458 25.64 23.71 -5.77
C SER A 458 25.54 24.82 -4.71
N ASP A 459 24.43 24.90 -3.97
CA ASP A 459 24.18 25.95 -2.98
C ASP A 459 24.77 25.65 -1.60
N PHE A 460 25.24 24.42 -1.35
CA PHE A 460 25.95 24.06 -0.12
C PHE A 460 27.26 24.85 0.10
N LYS A 461 27.79 25.52 -0.93
CA LYS A 461 28.94 26.42 -0.82
C LYS A 461 28.59 27.84 -0.36
N LYS A 462 27.30 28.21 -0.28
CA LYS A 462 26.87 29.52 0.23
C LYS A 462 26.26 29.36 1.62
N THR A 463 27.05 29.62 2.64
CA THR A 463 26.56 29.82 4.01
C THR A 463 25.57 30.99 4.03
N SER A 464 24.27 30.68 4.11
CA SER A 464 23.23 31.68 4.33
C SER A 464 23.41 32.35 5.71
N LYS A 465 22.96 33.58 5.89
CA LYS A 465 23.15 34.36 7.13
C LYS A 465 22.06 34.15 8.19
N ASP A 466 20.98 33.43 7.87
CA ASP A 466 19.84 33.25 8.78
C ASP A 466 19.82 31.88 9.49
N LYS A 467 20.45 31.82 10.67
CA LYS A 467 20.52 30.62 11.54
C LYS A 467 19.16 30.05 11.99
N LYS A 468 18.05 30.81 11.89
CA LYS A 468 16.72 30.36 12.36
C LYS A 468 15.89 29.60 11.30
N LEU A 469 16.20 29.74 10.01
CA LEU A 469 15.48 29.06 8.92
C LEU A 469 16.30 27.98 8.19
N GLN A 470 17.59 27.89 8.47
CA GLN A 470 18.54 26.94 7.86
C GLN A 470 18.35 25.45 8.16
N LYS A 471 17.33 25.03 8.93
CA LYS A 471 17.21 23.65 9.43
C LYS A 471 16.01 22.85 8.91
N LEU A 472 15.25 23.38 7.96
CA LEU A 472 14.21 22.60 7.27
C LEU A 472 14.59 22.55 5.81
N ASP A 473 15.17 21.42 5.41
CA ASP A 473 15.28 21.10 4.01
C ASP A 473 13.84 21.07 3.44
N LYS A 474 13.44 22.04 2.63
CA LYS A 474 12.09 22.19 2.06
C LYS A 474 12.05 21.72 0.61
N ILE A 475 10.99 21.05 0.19
CA ILE A 475 10.75 20.76 -1.24
C ILE A 475 10.64 22.10 -1.97
N GLN A 476 11.19 22.18 -3.18
CA GLN A 476 11.08 23.37 -4.02
C GLN A 476 9.60 23.67 -4.30
N LYS A 477 9.18 24.93 -4.11
CA LYS A 477 7.82 25.37 -4.46
C LYS A 477 7.55 25.16 -5.95
N GLY A 478 6.34 24.74 -6.30
CA GLY A 478 5.91 24.40 -7.65
C GLY A 478 6.02 22.91 -7.97
N PHE A 479 6.87 22.14 -7.27
CA PHE A 479 7.08 20.73 -7.56
C PHE A 479 5.82 19.88 -7.41
N HIS A 480 5.00 20.09 -6.36
CA HIS A 480 3.77 19.31 -6.20
C HIS A 480 2.74 19.67 -7.27
N VAL A 481 2.72 20.92 -7.72
CA VAL A 481 1.85 21.37 -8.81
C VAL A 481 2.23 20.64 -10.10
N GLU A 482 3.52 20.61 -10.47
CA GLU A 482 4.00 19.88 -11.65
C GLU A 482 3.69 18.38 -11.57
N CYS A 483 4.03 17.71 -10.45
CA CYS A 483 3.78 16.28 -10.25
C CYS A 483 2.28 15.93 -10.34
N ILE A 484 1.41 16.67 -9.66
CA ILE A 484 -0.04 16.42 -9.68
C ILE A 484 -0.62 16.72 -11.06
N LEU A 485 -0.21 17.82 -11.71
CA LEU A 485 -0.72 18.22 -13.02
C LEU A 485 -0.35 17.21 -14.11
N ILE A 486 0.90 16.75 -14.17
CA ILE A 486 1.34 15.71 -15.12
C ILE A 486 0.57 14.41 -14.86
N SER A 487 0.41 14.01 -13.60
CA SER A 487 -0.35 12.79 -13.25
C SER A 487 -1.83 12.90 -13.63
N THR A 488 -2.44 14.08 -13.44
CA THR A 488 -3.82 14.37 -13.85
C THR A 488 -3.96 14.29 -15.37
N HIS A 489 -2.95 14.76 -16.12
CA HIS A 489 -2.93 14.68 -17.57
C HIS A 489 -2.87 13.25 -18.09
N ILE A 490 -2.05 12.39 -17.48
CA ILE A 490 -1.95 10.96 -17.85
C ILE A 490 -3.27 10.22 -17.59
N GLU A 491 -3.91 10.47 -16.43
CA GLU A 491 -5.23 9.90 -16.14
C GLU A 491 -6.30 10.37 -17.12
N ALA A 492 -6.32 11.67 -17.43
CA ALA A 492 -7.27 12.22 -18.40
C ALA A 492 -7.03 11.69 -19.82
N TYR A 493 -5.76 11.49 -20.21
CA TYR A 493 -5.37 10.90 -21.48
C TYR A 493 -5.92 9.48 -21.62
N ASN A 494 -5.74 8.67 -20.58
CA ASN A 494 -6.29 7.31 -20.49
C ASN A 494 -7.82 7.32 -20.63
N LEU A 495 -8.51 8.16 -19.85
CA LEU A 495 -9.98 8.29 -19.92
C LEU A 495 -10.47 8.65 -21.32
N ILE A 496 -9.81 9.59 -21.99
CA ILE A 496 -10.17 10.03 -23.34
C ILE A 496 -9.96 8.91 -24.36
N ARG A 497 -8.82 8.21 -24.32
CA ARG A 497 -8.53 7.12 -25.25
C ARG A 497 -9.46 5.92 -25.07
N GLN A 498 -9.79 5.56 -23.83
CA GLN A 498 -10.80 4.54 -23.54
C GLN A 498 -12.17 4.94 -24.08
N TYR A 499 -12.59 6.19 -23.89
CA TYR A 499 -13.87 6.68 -24.39
C TYR A 499 -13.95 6.68 -25.93
N LEU A 500 -12.82 6.92 -26.60
CA LEU A 500 -12.72 6.86 -28.05
C LEU A 500 -12.50 5.44 -28.60
N ASN A 501 -12.52 4.40 -27.75
CA ASN A 501 -12.22 3.01 -28.12
C ASN A 501 -10.86 2.86 -28.83
N LEU A 502 -9.86 3.65 -28.43
CA LEU A 502 -8.49 3.58 -28.96
C LEU A 502 -7.62 2.57 -28.19
N GLU A 503 -8.14 2.02 -27.08
CA GLU A 503 -7.49 0.99 -26.27
C GLU A 503 -8.10 -0.38 -26.54
N ASN A 504 -7.27 -1.42 -26.55
CA ASN A 504 -7.76 -2.79 -26.61
C ASN A 504 -8.43 -3.14 -25.27
N VAL A 505 -9.65 -3.70 -25.33
CA VAL A 505 -10.44 -4.09 -24.15
C VAL A 505 -9.68 -5.07 -23.26
N LEU A 506 -8.82 -5.91 -23.85
CA LEU A 506 -8.01 -6.89 -23.12
C LEU A 506 -6.81 -6.28 -22.37
N SER A 507 -6.44 -5.03 -22.67
CA SER A 507 -5.28 -4.33 -22.08
C SER A 507 -5.66 -3.00 -21.43
N LEU A 508 -6.91 -2.87 -20.96
CA LEU A 508 -7.37 -1.65 -20.29
C LEU A 508 -6.64 -1.44 -18.98
N VAL A 509 -6.14 -0.23 -18.79
CA VAL A 509 -5.46 0.18 -17.54
C VAL A 509 -6.39 1.06 -16.72
N ARG A 510 -6.65 0.67 -15.47
CA ARG A 510 -7.29 1.54 -14.47
C ARG A 510 -6.21 2.24 -13.63
N TYR A 511 -6.45 3.52 -13.33
CA TYR A 511 -5.65 4.32 -12.39
C TYR A 511 -4.15 4.37 -12.72
N THR A 512 -3.77 5.02 -13.82
CA THR A 512 -2.36 5.18 -14.23
C THR A 512 -1.49 5.82 -13.14
N SER A 513 -2.07 6.62 -12.24
CA SER A 513 -1.39 7.20 -11.07
C SER A 513 -0.87 6.16 -10.08
N LEU A 514 -1.40 4.93 -10.09
CA LEU A 514 -0.89 3.83 -9.27
C LEU A 514 0.50 3.38 -9.72
N TYR A 515 0.74 3.36 -11.04
CA TYR A 515 2.06 3.09 -11.59
C TYR A 515 3.06 4.13 -11.07
N LEU A 516 2.71 5.43 -11.16
CA LEU A 516 3.55 6.51 -10.62
C LEU A 516 3.77 6.37 -9.11
N HIS A 517 2.72 6.05 -8.34
CA HIS A 517 2.84 5.82 -6.89
C HIS A 517 3.84 4.71 -6.57
N LYS A 518 3.69 3.54 -7.21
CA LYS A 518 4.57 2.38 -7.03
C LYS A 518 5.98 2.69 -7.48
N PHE A 519 6.14 3.26 -8.66
CA PHE A 519 7.43 3.62 -9.22
C PHE A 519 8.20 4.57 -8.30
N PHE A 520 7.61 5.69 -7.85
CA PHE A 520 8.31 6.61 -6.95
C PHE A 520 8.57 6.06 -5.54
N LYS A 521 7.85 5.00 -5.13
CA LYS A 521 8.12 4.26 -3.90
C LYS A 521 9.35 3.35 -4.04
N THR A 522 9.63 2.83 -5.23
CA THR A 522 10.70 1.85 -5.50
C THR A 522 11.92 2.44 -6.21
N VAL A 523 11.80 3.57 -6.90
CA VAL A 523 12.85 4.19 -7.72
C VAL A 523 14.15 4.45 -6.96
N THR A 524 14.03 4.64 -5.64
CA THR A 524 15.15 4.89 -4.73
C THR A 524 16.03 3.65 -4.50
N SER A 525 15.61 2.49 -4.99
CA SER A 525 16.28 1.18 -4.83
C SER A 525 16.78 0.58 -6.14
N LEU A 526 16.49 1.19 -7.29
CA LEU A 526 16.91 0.75 -8.63
C LEU A 526 18.35 1.21 -8.91
N LYS A 527 19.31 0.29 -9.01
CA LYS A 527 20.76 0.57 -9.10
C LYS A 527 21.15 1.44 -10.31
N ASP A 528 20.47 1.25 -11.44
CA ASP A 528 20.79 1.93 -12.71
C ASP A 528 20.08 3.29 -12.86
N HIS A 529 19.30 3.70 -11.86
CA HIS A 529 18.63 5.00 -11.88
C HIS A 529 19.46 6.03 -11.11
N PHE A 530 19.59 7.25 -11.66
CA PHE A 530 20.27 8.38 -10.99
C PHE A 530 19.75 8.66 -9.55
N LEU A 531 18.51 8.27 -9.26
CA LEU A 531 17.85 8.47 -7.98
C LEU A 531 18.28 7.45 -6.90
N TYR A 532 19.11 6.47 -7.26
CA TYR A 532 19.62 5.44 -6.36
C TYR A 532 20.42 6.05 -5.21
N ASN A 533 20.00 5.79 -3.97
CA ASN A 533 20.65 6.28 -2.74
C ASN A 533 20.86 7.81 -2.64
N ASN A 534 20.25 8.61 -3.52
CA ASN A 534 20.32 10.08 -3.45
C ASN A 534 19.27 10.62 -2.48
N MET A 535 19.68 10.88 -1.24
CA MET A 535 18.79 11.31 -0.14
C MET A 535 17.93 12.55 -0.46
N ASN A 536 18.45 13.51 -1.24
CA ASN A 536 17.68 14.69 -1.65
C ASN A 536 16.57 14.29 -2.63
N ALA A 537 16.87 13.40 -3.58
CA ALA A 537 15.95 12.93 -4.59
C ALA A 537 14.86 12.01 -4.01
N ILE A 538 15.21 11.16 -3.04
CA ILE A 538 14.28 10.26 -2.31
C ILE A 538 13.10 11.04 -1.73
N LYS A 539 13.35 12.24 -1.21
CA LYS A 539 12.32 13.08 -0.60
C LYS A 539 11.31 13.59 -1.63
N TYR A 540 11.77 14.04 -2.80
CA TYR A 540 10.88 14.47 -3.87
C TYR A 540 10.07 13.29 -4.41
N ALA A 541 10.71 12.13 -4.64
CA ALA A 541 10.04 10.91 -5.10
C ALA A 541 8.93 10.47 -4.11
N LYS A 542 9.25 10.29 -2.82
CA LYS A 542 8.25 9.93 -1.79
C LYS A 542 7.10 10.93 -1.71
N SER A 543 7.41 12.22 -1.85
CA SER A 543 6.38 13.24 -1.78
C SER A 543 5.48 13.26 -3.01
N CYS A 544 6.02 13.08 -4.21
CA CYS A 544 5.24 12.97 -5.44
C CYS A 544 4.38 11.70 -5.40
N GLY A 545 4.98 10.54 -5.08
CA GLY A 545 4.24 9.28 -4.94
C GLY A 545 3.06 9.35 -3.97
N THR A 546 3.15 10.12 -2.88
CA THR A 546 2.00 10.32 -1.97
C THR A 546 0.94 11.26 -2.54
N ALA A 547 1.36 12.29 -3.28
CA ALA A 547 0.49 13.32 -3.84
C ALA A 547 -0.36 12.76 -5.00
N VAL A 548 0.23 11.98 -5.90
CA VAL A 548 -0.45 11.44 -7.10
C VAL A 548 -1.66 10.57 -6.78
N LEU A 549 -1.71 9.92 -5.61
CA LEU A 549 -2.88 9.15 -5.17
C LEU A 549 -4.16 9.99 -4.99
N HIS A 550 -4.04 11.31 -4.84
CA HIS A 550 -5.20 12.20 -4.69
C HIS A 550 -5.80 12.62 -6.04
N VAL A 551 -5.15 12.31 -7.15
CA VAL A 551 -5.68 12.55 -8.51
C VAL A 551 -6.84 11.58 -8.80
N PRO A 552 -6.65 10.24 -8.76
CA PRO A 552 -7.73 9.32 -9.06
C PRO A 552 -8.85 9.37 -8.02
N SER A 553 -8.57 9.78 -6.77
CA SER A 553 -9.61 9.94 -5.76
C SER A 553 -10.61 11.05 -6.05
N VAL A 554 -10.20 12.05 -6.85
CA VAL A 554 -11.09 13.12 -7.33
C VAL A 554 -11.72 12.73 -8.67
N LEU A 555 -10.95 12.17 -9.62
CA LEU A 555 -11.46 11.84 -10.97
C LEU A 555 -12.48 10.70 -11.00
N TYR A 556 -12.32 9.67 -10.17
CA TYR A 556 -13.14 8.46 -10.22
C TYR A 556 -14.14 8.34 -9.06
N ARG A 557 -14.37 9.42 -8.31
CA ARG A 557 -15.23 9.41 -7.12
C ARG A 557 -16.63 8.90 -7.44
N ARG A 558 -17.06 7.82 -6.81
CA ARG A 558 -18.39 7.23 -7.02
C ARG A 558 -19.48 8.03 -6.30
N ASN A 559 -20.65 8.11 -6.92
CA ASN A 559 -21.82 8.74 -6.33
C ASN A 559 -22.35 7.88 -5.17
N ILE A 560 -22.95 8.53 -4.17
CA ILE A 560 -23.57 7.90 -3.00
C ILE A 560 -24.85 7.15 -3.40
N TYR A 561 -25.61 7.67 -4.37
CA TYR A 561 -26.90 7.11 -4.77
C TYR A 561 -26.77 5.94 -5.75
N VAL A 562 -25.94 6.12 -6.78
CA VAL A 562 -25.64 5.08 -7.80
C VAL A 562 -24.12 4.89 -7.83
N PRO A 563 -23.57 3.96 -7.03
CA PRO A 563 -22.13 3.79 -6.89
C PRO A 563 -21.55 2.96 -8.05
N GLU A 564 -21.65 3.46 -9.27
CA GLU A 564 -21.10 2.81 -10.47
C GLU A 564 -19.78 3.43 -10.93
N THR A 565 -19.03 2.71 -11.76
CA THR A 565 -17.87 3.25 -12.48
C THR A 565 -18.34 4.06 -13.68
N PHE A 566 -17.73 5.21 -13.91
CA PHE A 566 -18.01 6.08 -15.05
C PHE A 566 -16.72 6.55 -15.71
N LEU A 567 -16.81 6.89 -16.99
CA LEU A 567 -15.73 7.53 -17.76
C LEU A 567 -16.15 8.98 -18.06
N SER A 568 -15.61 9.93 -17.29
CA SER A 568 -15.85 11.37 -17.45
C SER A 568 -14.74 12.18 -16.75
N LEU A 569 -14.40 13.35 -17.30
CA LEU A 569 -13.42 14.25 -16.70
C LEU A 569 -14.00 15.15 -15.59
N TYR A 570 -15.32 15.18 -15.37
CA TYR A 570 -15.94 16.07 -14.39
C TYR A 570 -16.89 15.39 -13.39
N LEU A 571 -17.44 14.21 -13.70
CA LEU A 571 -18.38 13.53 -12.81
C LEU A 571 -17.75 13.18 -11.47
N GLY A 572 -16.47 12.80 -11.43
CA GLY A 572 -15.77 12.55 -10.17
C GLY A 572 -15.72 13.78 -9.26
N LEU A 573 -15.37 14.94 -9.82
CA LEU A 573 -15.40 16.19 -9.05
C LEU A 573 -16.83 16.51 -8.57
N SER A 574 -17.83 16.28 -9.42
CA SER A 574 -19.24 16.53 -9.08
C SER A 574 -19.73 15.64 -7.95
N ASN A 575 -19.38 14.36 -7.96
CA ASN A 575 -19.67 13.39 -6.92
C ASN A 575 -18.90 13.68 -5.62
N LEU A 576 -17.69 14.24 -5.72
CA LEU A 576 -16.88 14.59 -4.55
C LEU A 576 -17.46 15.77 -3.78
N VAL A 577 -17.93 16.80 -4.49
CA VAL A 577 -18.47 18.04 -3.88
C VAL A 577 -19.99 18.07 -3.83
N LEU A 578 -20.66 17.02 -4.34
CA LEU A 578 -22.12 16.88 -4.38
C LEU A 578 -22.81 18.05 -5.10
N SER A 579 -22.23 18.53 -6.20
CA SER A 579 -22.75 19.64 -6.99
C SER A 579 -22.26 19.56 -8.43
N ASN A 580 -23.00 20.14 -9.37
CA ASN A 580 -22.65 20.15 -10.80
C ASN A 580 -21.88 21.42 -11.19
N PRO A 581 -20.94 21.37 -12.17
CA PRO A 581 -20.16 22.55 -12.58
C PRO A 581 -21.00 23.75 -13.06
N SER A 582 -22.18 23.49 -13.64
CA SER A 582 -23.12 24.53 -14.07
C SER A 582 -23.90 25.17 -12.91
N SER A 583 -23.94 24.53 -11.74
CA SER A 583 -24.69 25.02 -10.58
C SER A 583 -24.11 26.33 -10.04
N PRO A 584 -24.93 27.30 -9.62
CA PRO A 584 -24.44 28.53 -8.97
C PRO A 584 -23.78 28.26 -7.61
N PHE A 585 -24.00 27.07 -7.03
CA PHE A 585 -23.45 26.67 -5.72
C PHE A 585 -22.09 25.95 -5.82
N PHE A 586 -21.64 25.58 -7.01
CA PHE A 586 -20.51 24.67 -7.23
C PHE A 586 -19.22 25.11 -6.53
N GLU A 587 -18.86 26.39 -6.63
CA GLU A 587 -17.65 26.94 -6.02
C GLU A 587 -17.71 26.93 -4.49
N TYR A 588 -18.88 27.17 -3.92
CA TYR A 588 -19.07 27.09 -2.47
C TYR A 588 -19.01 25.65 -1.96
N SER A 589 -19.56 24.68 -2.71
CA SER A 589 -19.43 23.25 -2.41
C SER A 589 -17.95 22.80 -2.42
N ILE A 590 -17.15 23.25 -3.40
CA ILE A 590 -15.70 23.03 -3.42
C ILE A 590 -15.03 23.63 -2.17
N MET A 591 -15.42 24.84 -1.78
CA MET A 591 -14.85 25.51 -0.61
C MET A 591 -15.23 24.84 0.72
N ASP A 592 -16.44 24.30 0.86
CA ASP A 592 -16.84 23.52 2.03
C ASP A 592 -16.06 22.20 2.11
N PHE A 593 -15.88 21.52 0.98
CA PHE A 593 -15.01 20.35 0.88
C PHE A 593 -13.59 20.66 1.36
N PHE A 594 -12.98 21.76 0.87
CA PHE A 594 -11.68 22.22 1.34
C PHE A 594 -11.66 22.58 2.83
N THR A 595 -12.73 23.20 3.34
CA THR A 595 -12.89 23.56 4.75
C THR A 595 -12.86 22.33 5.65
N SER A 596 -13.48 21.23 5.24
CA SER A 596 -13.48 19.98 6.00
C SER A 596 -12.05 19.44 6.25
N TYR A 597 -11.20 19.41 5.21
CA TYR A 597 -9.82 18.93 5.33
C TYR A 597 -8.90 19.94 5.99
N PHE A 598 -9.15 21.23 5.74
CA PHE A 598 -8.39 22.29 6.37
C PHE A 598 -8.60 22.25 7.88
N ASN A 599 -9.85 22.20 8.37
CA ASN A 599 -10.18 22.16 9.80
C ASN A 599 -9.59 20.95 10.52
N LYS A 600 -9.57 19.77 9.88
CA LYS A 600 -8.94 18.56 10.42
C LYS A 600 -7.43 18.64 10.63
N GLY A 601 -6.74 19.68 10.16
CA GLY A 601 -5.30 19.81 10.41
C GLY A 601 -4.42 18.97 9.49
N THR A 602 -4.90 18.59 8.31
CA THR A 602 -4.28 17.55 7.49
C THR A 602 -3.57 18.09 6.25
N LYS A 603 -2.37 17.58 5.94
CA LYS A 603 -1.68 17.85 4.67
C LYS A 603 -2.48 17.47 3.42
N LYS A 604 -3.47 16.57 3.57
CA LYS A 604 -4.40 16.17 2.51
C LYS A 604 -5.11 17.37 1.89
N PHE A 605 -5.35 18.44 2.67
CA PHE A 605 -5.90 19.70 2.15
C PHE A 605 -5.10 20.21 0.94
N ILE A 606 -3.77 20.26 1.03
CA ILE A 606 -2.92 20.82 -0.05
C ILE A 606 -3.01 19.94 -1.31
N TYR A 607 -2.97 18.61 -1.15
CA TYR A 607 -3.04 17.71 -2.30
C TYR A 607 -4.41 17.73 -2.98
N TYR A 608 -5.50 17.76 -2.21
CA TYR A 608 -6.84 17.93 -2.77
C TYR A 608 -7.04 19.30 -3.42
N PHE A 609 -6.50 20.35 -2.81
CA PHE A 609 -6.56 21.71 -3.36
C PHE A 609 -5.89 21.77 -4.73
N ILE A 610 -4.67 21.27 -4.86
CA ILE A 610 -3.96 21.22 -6.15
C ILE A 610 -4.70 20.29 -7.13
N SER A 611 -5.12 19.09 -6.71
CA SER A 611 -5.76 18.11 -7.61
C SER A 611 -7.07 18.61 -8.21
N VAL A 612 -7.95 19.24 -7.40
CA VAL A 612 -9.23 19.79 -7.90
C VAL A 612 -8.99 20.91 -8.92
N ILE A 613 -8.05 21.81 -8.64
CA ILE A 613 -7.74 22.92 -9.56
C ILE A 613 -7.06 22.40 -10.83
N SER A 614 -6.16 21.41 -10.73
CA SER A 614 -5.54 20.74 -11.89
C SER A 614 -6.57 20.06 -12.78
N ILE A 615 -7.59 19.40 -12.22
CA ILE A 615 -8.66 18.76 -13.00
C ILE A 615 -9.49 19.80 -13.77
N LEU A 616 -9.75 20.96 -13.19
CA LEU A 616 -10.42 22.07 -13.88
C LEU A 616 -9.57 22.57 -15.06
N HIS A 617 -8.27 22.78 -14.87
CA HIS A 617 -7.35 23.15 -15.97
C HIS A 617 -7.28 22.10 -17.07
N ILE A 618 -7.24 20.81 -16.70
CA ILE A 618 -7.21 19.69 -17.63
C ILE A 618 -8.51 19.61 -18.46
N ASN A 619 -9.68 19.85 -17.85
CA ASN A 619 -10.95 19.95 -18.59
C ASN A 619 -10.87 21.03 -19.67
N ARG A 620 -10.36 22.22 -19.34
CA ARG A 620 -10.18 23.31 -20.30
C ARG A 620 -9.19 22.94 -21.40
N TYR A 621 -8.03 22.39 -21.04
CA TYR A 621 -6.98 21.99 -21.96
C TYR A 621 -7.48 21.01 -23.02
N TYR A 622 -8.10 19.91 -22.60
CA TYR A 622 -8.58 18.88 -23.52
C TYR A 622 -9.75 19.37 -24.37
N TYR A 623 -10.67 20.16 -23.82
CA TYR A 623 -11.76 20.74 -24.60
C TYR A 623 -11.20 21.61 -25.74
N GLU A 624 -10.26 22.50 -25.44
CA GLU A 624 -9.62 23.38 -26.43
C GLU A 624 -8.81 22.59 -27.48
N GLN A 625 -8.02 21.59 -27.06
CA GLN A 625 -7.21 20.77 -27.98
C GLN A 625 -8.07 19.90 -28.90
N ILE A 626 -9.10 19.24 -28.36
CA ILE A 626 -9.94 18.33 -29.14
C ILE A 626 -10.80 19.13 -30.12
N TYR A 627 -11.44 20.21 -29.66
CA TYR A 627 -12.27 21.06 -30.52
C TYR A 627 -11.48 21.64 -31.70
N CYS A 628 -10.25 22.10 -31.47
CA CYS A 628 -9.49 22.78 -32.52
C CYS A 628 -8.68 21.86 -33.43
N HIS A 629 -8.22 20.70 -32.94
CA HIS A 629 -7.25 19.87 -33.67
C HIS A 629 -7.69 18.42 -33.90
N HIS A 630 -8.76 17.97 -33.24
CA HIS A 630 -9.28 16.60 -33.31
C HIS A 630 -10.82 16.59 -33.44
N ASP A 631 -11.36 17.47 -34.28
CA ASP A 631 -12.81 17.73 -34.43
C ASP A 631 -13.64 16.45 -34.66
N LYS A 632 -13.08 15.47 -35.38
CA LYS A 632 -13.69 14.14 -35.58
C LYS A 632 -14.08 13.41 -34.27
N TYR A 633 -13.42 13.72 -33.16
CA TYR A 633 -13.66 13.11 -31.85
C TYR A 633 -14.45 14.03 -30.91
N PHE A 634 -14.65 15.29 -31.31
CA PHE A 634 -15.19 16.31 -30.41
C PHE A 634 -16.64 16.02 -30.02
N GLU A 635 -17.52 15.71 -30.98
CA GLU A 635 -18.94 15.47 -30.68
C GLU A 635 -19.15 14.28 -29.71
N ALA A 636 -18.31 13.25 -29.80
CA ALA A 636 -18.36 12.13 -28.86
C ALA A 636 -17.96 12.59 -27.43
N LEU A 637 -16.91 13.39 -27.30
CA LEU A 637 -16.30 13.77 -26.02
C LEU A 637 -16.92 15.02 -25.37
N LYS A 638 -17.64 15.85 -26.13
CA LYS A 638 -18.17 17.14 -25.69
C LYS A 638 -18.99 17.07 -24.40
N SER A 639 -19.78 16.01 -24.23
CA SER A 639 -20.61 15.78 -23.04
C SER A 639 -19.85 15.27 -21.82
N LYS A 640 -18.57 14.93 -21.97
CA LYS A 640 -17.70 14.36 -20.92
C LYS A 640 -16.72 15.38 -20.33
N MET A 641 -16.72 16.61 -20.85
CA MET A 641 -15.80 17.69 -20.48
C MET A 641 -16.57 18.96 -20.09
N ILE A 642 -15.95 19.84 -19.30
CA ILE A 642 -16.52 21.16 -18.98
C ILE A 642 -16.03 22.19 -20.01
N HIS A 643 -16.95 23.04 -20.48
CA HIS A 643 -16.62 24.13 -21.40
C HIS A 643 -15.60 25.13 -20.77
N PRO A 644 -14.58 25.59 -21.52
CA PRO A 644 -13.57 26.57 -21.07
C PRO A 644 -14.12 27.81 -20.36
N ASP A 645 -15.15 28.46 -20.91
CA ASP A 645 -15.83 29.60 -20.27
C ASP A 645 -16.35 29.30 -18.85
N ILE A 646 -16.90 28.11 -18.64
CA ILE A 646 -17.45 27.71 -17.33
C ILE A 646 -16.31 27.45 -16.37
N VAL A 647 -15.26 26.74 -16.82
CA VAL A 647 -14.04 26.50 -16.02
C VAL A 647 -13.42 27.81 -15.57
N ASN A 648 -13.26 28.80 -16.47
CA ASN A 648 -12.68 30.09 -16.15
C ASN A 648 -13.48 30.83 -15.08
N LYS A 649 -14.82 30.89 -15.21
CA LYS A 649 -15.70 31.49 -14.20
C LYS A 649 -15.56 30.81 -12.83
N ILE A 650 -15.49 29.47 -12.81
CA ILE A 650 -15.30 28.68 -11.59
C ILE A 650 -13.97 29.05 -10.93
N LEU A 651 -12.87 29.04 -11.69
CA LEU A 651 -11.53 29.34 -11.17
C LEU A 651 -11.42 30.77 -10.64
N GLU A 652 -11.95 31.76 -11.38
CA GLU A 652 -11.98 33.16 -10.94
C GLU A 652 -12.81 33.34 -9.66
N LYS A 653 -13.97 32.70 -9.58
CA LYS A 653 -14.85 32.77 -8.41
C LYS A 653 -14.23 32.06 -7.20
N ILE A 654 -13.59 30.90 -7.36
CA ILE A 654 -12.83 30.24 -6.29
C ILE A 654 -11.72 31.16 -5.77
N LYS A 655 -10.94 31.77 -6.68
CA LYS A 655 -9.88 32.73 -6.31
C LYS A 655 -10.44 33.94 -5.57
N SER A 656 -11.58 34.46 -6.00
CA SER A 656 -12.30 35.54 -5.31
C SER A 656 -12.75 35.13 -3.90
N ILE A 657 -13.35 33.94 -3.74
CA ILE A 657 -13.81 33.43 -2.45
C ILE A 657 -12.63 33.24 -1.48
N LEU A 658 -11.50 32.72 -1.96
CA LEU A 658 -10.28 32.55 -1.16
C LEU A 658 -9.72 33.87 -0.63
N ASN A 659 -9.92 34.98 -1.35
CA ASN A 659 -9.50 36.30 -0.91
C ASN A 659 -10.43 36.93 0.14
N THR A 660 -11.58 36.32 0.44
CA THR A 660 -12.47 36.82 1.49
C THR A 660 -11.90 36.57 2.89
N PRO A 661 -12.23 37.41 3.90
CA PRO A 661 -11.68 37.28 5.25
C PRO A 661 -11.90 35.91 5.91
N ARG A 662 -12.97 35.18 5.53
CA ARG A 662 -13.27 33.84 6.05
C ARG A 662 -12.24 32.81 5.59
N TYR A 663 -11.86 32.84 4.32
CA TYR A 663 -11.03 31.80 3.69
C TYR A 663 -9.57 32.23 3.43
N SER A 664 -9.22 33.50 3.65
CA SER A 664 -7.88 34.05 3.42
C SER A 664 -6.75 33.28 4.11
N LYS A 665 -7.03 32.68 5.27
CA LYS A 665 -6.08 31.81 6.00
C LYS A 665 -5.71 30.53 5.23
N MET A 666 -6.61 29.99 4.41
CA MET A 666 -6.31 28.86 3.54
C MET A 666 -5.31 29.25 2.47
N LEU A 667 -5.54 30.40 1.81
CA LEU A 667 -4.65 30.93 0.78
C LEU A 667 -3.30 31.35 1.37
N GLU A 668 -3.29 31.95 2.56
CA GLU A 668 -2.05 32.28 3.29
C GLU A 668 -1.22 31.03 3.58
N LEU A 669 -1.87 29.93 4.00
CA LEU A 669 -1.20 28.66 4.24
C LEU A 669 -0.68 28.05 2.95
N TYR A 670 -1.49 28.05 1.88
CA TYR A 670 -1.09 27.58 0.57
C TYR A 670 0.14 28.35 0.06
N ASN A 671 0.11 29.68 0.06
CA ASN A 671 1.22 30.54 -0.40
C ASN A 671 2.48 30.43 0.46
N LYS A 672 2.38 29.97 1.72
CA LYS A 672 3.56 29.64 2.54
C LYS A 672 4.23 28.34 2.12
N LEU A 673 3.45 27.40 1.59
CA LEU A 673 3.88 26.05 1.25
C LEU A 673 4.24 25.90 -0.22
N GLU A 674 3.51 26.57 -1.10
CA GLU A 674 3.55 26.39 -2.55
C GLU A 674 3.69 27.70 -3.33
N ASP A 675 3.75 27.56 -4.66
CA ASP A 675 3.75 28.66 -5.62
C ASP A 675 2.31 29.09 -6.02
N ASP A 676 2.13 30.38 -6.30
CA ASP A 676 0.82 31.00 -6.63
C ASP A 676 0.44 30.83 -8.13
N LYS A 677 1.25 30.06 -8.87
CA LYS A 677 1.03 29.78 -10.30
C LYS A 677 -0.19 28.90 -10.57
N LEU A 678 -0.74 28.22 -9.55
CA LEU A 678 -1.83 27.25 -9.71
C LEU A 678 -3.09 27.85 -10.37
N PHE A 679 -3.36 29.14 -10.19
CA PHE A 679 -4.51 29.81 -10.81
C PHE A 679 -4.20 30.44 -12.19
N ASP A 680 -2.97 30.36 -12.67
CA ASP A 680 -2.53 30.89 -13.96
C ASP A 680 -2.59 29.79 -15.02
N TYR A 681 -3.58 29.88 -15.92
CA TYR A 681 -3.76 28.89 -16.99
C TYR A 681 -2.55 28.81 -17.92
N ASP A 682 -1.89 29.93 -18.23
CA ASP A 682 -0.77 29.95 -19.18
C ASP A 682 0.45 29.24 -18.58
N GLU A 683 0.70 29.40 -17.28
CA GLU A 683 1.75 28.65 -16.59
C GLU A 683 1.44 27.16 -16.50
N MET A 684 0.19 26.77 -16.22
CA MET A 684 -0.20 25.35 -16.16
C MET A 684 -0.11 24.69 -17.55
N VAL A 685 -0.58 25.37 -18.60
CA VAL A 685 -0.52 24.85 -19.97
C VAL A 685 0.92 24.75 -20.48
N LYS A 686 1.85 25.63 -20.05
CA LYS A 686 3.28 25.47 -20.39
C LYS A 686 3.84 24.15 -19.89
N ILE A 687 3.48 23.73 -18.68
CA ILE A 687 3.91 22.43 -18.12
C ILE A 687 3.33 21.29 -18.97
N LEU A 688 2.04 21.33 -19.30
CA LEU A 688 1.38 20.31 -20.13
C LEU A 688 2.01 20.20 -21.53
N LYS A 689 2.23 21.34 -22.20
CA LYS A 689 2.88 21.37 -23.52
C LYS A 689 4.30 20.84 -23.48
N GLY A 690 5.07 21.19 -22.44
CA GLY A 690 6.42 20.67 -22.26
C GLY A 690 6.44 19.16 -22.06
N PHE A 691 5.44 18.60 -21.37
CA PHE A 691 5.29 17.15 -21.23
C PHE A 691 4.84 16.47 -22.53
N ASP A 692 3.89 17.03 -23.27
CA ASP A 692 3.46 16.48 -24.56
C ASP A 692 4.63 16.45 -25.57
N GLU A 693 5.41 17.52 -25.64
CA GLU A 693 6.63 17.59 -26.48
C GLU A 693 7.68 16.53 -26.05
N PHE A 694 7.78 16.25 -24.74
CA PHE A 694 8.65 15.19 -24.22
C PHE A 694 8.15 13.78 -24.58
N ALA A 695 6.86 13.51 -24.39
CA ALA A 695 6.26 12.19 -24.66
C ALA A 695 6.20 11.84 -26.15
N GLN A 696 6.17 12.85 -27.03
CA GLN A 696 6.23 12.68 -28.49
C GLN A 696 7.64 12.35 -29.01
N ASN A 697 8.67 12.45 -28.18
CA ASN A 697 10.03 12.11 -28.59
C ASN A 697 10.17 10.59 -28.78
N LYS A 698 10.58 10.18 -29.98
CA LYS A 698 10.75 8.75 -30.33
C LYS A 698 11.71 8.01 -29.41
N ASP A 699 12.81 8.66 -28.98
CA ASP A 699 13.78 8.02 -28.08
C ASP A 699 13.16 7.72 -26.71
N VAL A 700 12.25 8.57 -26.25
CA VAL A 700 11.50 8.35 -24.99
C VAL A 700 10.53 7.20 -25.16
N GLN A 701 9.81 7.14 -26.29
CA GLN A 701 8.86 6.06 -26.57
C GLN A 701 9.56 4.70 -26.69
N GLU A 702 10.70 4.63 -27.37
CA GLU A 702 11.49 3.39 -27.48
C GLU A 702 12.03 2.91 -26.13
N ARG A 703 12.48 3.82 -25.26
CA ARG A 703 12.91 3.46 -23.90
C ARG A 703 11.75 2.98 -23.04
N ALA A 704 10.61 3.67 -23.11
CA ALA A 704 9.39 3.30 -22.42
C ALA A 704 8.94 1.89 -22.83
N GLN A 705 8.93 1.59 -24.13
CA GLN A 705 8.56 0.26 -24.64
C GLN A 705 9.47 -0.83 -24.08
N ARG A 706 10.79 -0.63 -24.10
CA ARG A 706 11.74 -1.59 -23.53
C ARG A 706 11.51 -1.83 -22.03
N GLN A 707 11.07 -0.82 -21.28
CA GLN A 707 10.75 -1.00 -19.88
C GLN A 707 9.50 -1.87 -19.71
N ILE A 708 8.45 -1.61 -20.50
CA ILE A 708 7.20 -2.38 -20.49
C ILE A 708 7.48 -3.86 -20.81
N ASP A 709 8.22 -4.13 -21.89
CA ASP A 709 8.56 -5.49 -22.32
C ASP A 709 9.32 -6.29 -21.23
N ASN A 710 10.08 -5.60 -20.37
CA ASN A 710 10.79 -6.22 -19.25
C ASN A 710 9.89 -6.50 -18.04
N GLU A 711 8.81 -5.74 -17.86
CA GLU A 711 7.86 -5.87 -16.74
C GLU A 711 6.82 -6.98 -16.98
N GLU A 712 6.55 -7.37 -18.23
CA GLU A 712 5.50 -8.33 -18.62
C GLU A 712 5.89 -9.81 -18.68
N LYS A 713 7.07 -10.21 -18.17
CA LYS A 713 7.46 -11.64 -18.19
C LYS A 713 6.55 -12.51 -17.30
N PRO A 714 6.10 -13.69 -17.77
CA PRO A 714 5.13 -14.52 -17.05
C PRO A 714 5.68 -15.07 -15.72
N GLU A 715 4.82 -15.06 -14.69
CA GLU A 715 5.07 -15.65 -13.36
C GLU A 715 4.94 -17.18 -13.43
N ILE A 716 5.82 -17.93 -12.73
CA ILE A 716 5.76 -19.40 -12.66
C ILE A 716 4.95 -19.76 -11.42
N GLN A 717 3.68 -20.08 -11.60
CA GLN A 717 2.74 -20.13 -10.47
C GLN A 717 2.51 -21.53 -9.89
N THR A 718 2.62 -22.59 -10.69
CA THR A 718 2.31 -23.95 -10.22
C THR A 718 3.53 -24.88 -10.14
N LEU A 719 3.38 -25.94 -9.34
CA LEU A 719 4.30 -27.09 -9.28
C LEU A 719 4.42 -27.79 -10.64
N GLU A 720 3.36 -27.75 -11.45
CA GLU A 720 3.29 -28.30 -12.80
C GLU A 720 3.99 -27.40 -13.83
N ASP A 721 3.92 -26.07 -13.66
CA ASP A 721 4.73 -25.12 -14.45
C ASP A 721 6.21 -25.25 -14.12
N MET A 722 6.55 -25.47 -12.85
CA MET A 722 7.91 -25.79 -12.44
C MET A 722 8.38 -27.14 -13.00
N ALA A 723 7.53 -28.16 -13.00
CA ALA A 723 7.85 -29.45 -13.60
C ALA A 723 8.06 -29.33 -15.12
N LYS A 724 7.21 -28.58 -15.83
CA LYS A 724 7.38 -28.29 -17.28
C LYS A 724 8.61 -27.44 -17.59
N TYR A 725 8.88 -26.42 -16.77
CA TYR A 725 10.07 -25.58 -16.88
C TYR A 725 11.34 -26.40 -16.61
N ASN A 726 11.28 -27.33 -15.66
CA ASN A 726 12.37 -28.26 -15.37
C ASN A 726 12.45 -29.39 -16.41
N GLU A 727 11.37 -29.79 -17.09
CA GLU A 727 11.39 -30.79 -18.17
C GLU A 727 12.16 -30.31 -19.41
N GLU A 728 12.29 -29.00 -19.64
CA GLU A 728 13.20 -28.45 -20.65
C GLU A 728 14.68 -28.59 -20.28
N TRP A 729 15.01 -28.83 -19.01
CA TRP A 729 16.40 -28.78 -18.48
C TRP A 729 16.83 -30.02 -17.70
N LEU A 730 15.93 -30.93 -17.36
CA LEU A 730 16.27 -32.28 -16.94
C LEU A 730 16.83 -32.99 -18.17
N PRO A 731 18.08 -33.50 -18.14
CA PRO A 731 18.50 -34.44 -19.17
C PRO A 731 17.44 -35.53 -19.17
N LYS A 732 16.82 -35.80 -20.33
CA LYS A 732 15.98 -36.98 -20.53
C LYS A 732 16.86 -38.20 -20.30
N PHE A 733 17.04 -38.57 -19.04
CA PHE A 733 17.59 -39.85 -18.68
C PHE A 733 16.50 -40.84 -19.02
N SER A 734 16.68 -41.47 -20.18
CA SER A 734 15.90 -42.59 -20.67
C SER A 734 15.58 -43.49 -19.46
N PRO A 735 14.29 -43.73 -19.15
CA PRO A 735 13.97 -44.71 -18.14
C PRO A 735 14.64 -46.03 -18.55
N PRO A 736 15.21 -46.80 -17.61
CA PRO A 736 15.57 -48.17 -17.93
C PRO A 736 14.30 -48.86 -18.43
N THR A 737 14.31 -49.27 -19.69
CA THR A 737 13.24 -50.05 -20.32
C THR A 737 13.01 -51.30 -19.49
N VAL A 738 11.99 -51.27 -18.65
CA VAL A 738 11.31 -52.48 -18.20
C VAL A 738 10.45 -52.91 -19.40
N PRO A 739 10.58 -54.14 -19.92
CA PRO A 739 9.77 -54.59 -21.04
C PRO A 739 8.32 -54.67 -20.57
N TYR A 740 7.52 -53.68 -20.96
CA TYR A 740 6.08 -53.67 -20.78
C TYR A 740 5.47 -54.50 -21.91
N ASP A 741 4.66 -55.50 -21.57
CA ASP A 741 4.01 -56.39 -22.53
C ASP A 741 2.83 -55.64 -23.21
N ASP A 742 2.99 -55.41 -24.51
CA ASP A 742 2.24 -54.45 -25.32
C ASP A 742 0.88 -55.02 -25.82
N LYS A 743 0.18 -55.77 -24.98
CA LYS A 743 -0.99 -56.58 -25.41
C LYS A 743 -2.36 -56.18 -24.88
N ASP A 744 -2.48 -55.23 -23.94
CA ASP A 744 -3.78 -54.86 -23.37
C ASP A 744 -4.05 -53.35 -23.35
N HIS A 745 -3.86 -52.67 -24.47
CA HIS A 745 -4.45 -51.33 -24.68
C HIS A 745 -5.47 -51.33 -25.82
N PRO A 746 -6.75 -50.96 -25.57
CA PRO A 746 -7.68 -50.65 -26.64
C PRO A 746 -7.18 -49.40 -27.38
N LYS A 747 -7.05 -49.51 -28.71
CA LYS A 747 -6.64 -48.41 -29.58
C LYS A 747 -7.52 -47.17 -29.34
N PRO A 748 -6.94 -45.96 -29.21
CA PRO A 748 -7.74 -44.75 -29.05
C PRO A 748 -8.63 -44.54 -30.28
N ASN A 749 -9.90 -44.22 -30.01
CA ASN A 749 -10.91 -43.97 -31.02
C ASN A 749 -10.58 -42.64 -31.76
N PRO A 750 -10.37 -42.64 -33.08
CA PRO A 750 -9.86 -41.47 -33.82
C PRO A 750 -10.89 -40.33 -34.01
N ASN A 751 -12.03 -40.35 -33.32
CA ASN A 751 -13.12 -39.38 -33.51
C ASN A 751 -13.38 -38.44 -32.32
N ILE A 752 -12.45 -38.30 -31.38
CA ILE A 752 -12.54 -37.23 -30.36
C ILE A 752 -11.85 -35.99 -30.94
N LYS A 753 -12.65 -35.08 -31.50
CA LYS A 753 -12.22 -33.71 -31.75
C LYS A 753 -12.00 -33.07 -30.38
N PHE A 754 -10.77 -32.61 -30.12
CA PHE A 754 -10.52 -31.68 -29.04
C PHE A 754 -11.35 -30.42 -29.30
N ASP A 755 -12.20 -30.08 -28.36
CA ASP A 755 -12.96 -28.84 -28.37
C ASP A 755 -11.96 -27.69 -28.09
N GLU A 756 -11.62 -26.91 -29.11
CA GLU A 756 -10.70 -25.76 -29.04
C GLU A 756 -11.25 -24.59 -28.19
N ASN A 757 -12.37 -24.79 -27.49
CA ASN A 757 -13.04 -23.76 -26.69
C ASN A 757 -12.86 -23.88 -25.17
N ILE A 758 -12.02 -24.80 -24.68
CA ILE A 758 -11.66 -24.81 -23.25
C ILE A 758 -10.49 -23.84 -23.03
N ARG A 759 -10.82 -22.55 -22.91
CA ARG A 759 -9.93 -21.58 -22.25
C ARG A 759 -9.74 -22.03 -20.81
N SER A 760 -8.52 -22.43 -20.46
CA SER A 760 -8.09 -22.59 -19.08
C SER A 760 -8.14 -21.21 -18.39
N ASP A 761 -9.03 -21.06 -17.42
CA ASP A 761 -9.17 -19.86 -16.57
C ASP A 761 -7.98 -19.64 -15.60
N ASP A 762 -6.78 -20.13 -15.93
CA ASP A 762 -5.57 -20.02 -15.10
C ASP A 762 -4.81 -18.69 -15.30
N ASN A 763 -5.34 -17.75 -16.10
CA ASN A 763 -4.77 -16.41 -16.29
C ASN A 763 -5.39 -15.35 -15.35
N LEU A 764 -5.67 -15.70 -14.10
CA LEU A 764 -6.23 -14.78 -13.09
C LEU A 764 -5.19 -13.81 -12.44
N THR A 765 -3.95 -13.79 -12.93
CA THR A 765 -2.82 -13.09 -12.28
C THR A 765 -2.89 -11.56 -12.37
N ILE A 766 -3.49 -11.02 -13.44
CA ILE A 766 -3.69 -9.57 -13.61
C ILE A 766 -4.83 -9.09 -12.70
N ALA A 767 -5.88 -9.89 -12.55
CA ALA A 767 -7.05 -9.56 -11.73
C ALA A 767 -6.72 -9.40 -10.25
N ASP A 768 -5.81 -10.21 -9.71
CA ASP A 768 -5.42 -10.14 -8.29
C ASP A 768 -4.51 -8.94 -7.97
N ARG A 769 -3.62 -8.54 -8.90
CA ARG A 769 -2.83 -7.30 -8.76
C ARG A 769 -3.73 -6.07 -8.78
N ASP A 770 -4.75 -6.06 -9.64
CA ASP A 770 -5.75 -4.99 -9.70
C ASP A 770 -6.65 -4.95 -8.46
N LYS A 771 -6.94 -6.10 -7.83
CA LYS A 771 -7.79 -6.18 -6.63
C LYS A 771 -7.09 -5.63 -5.38
N GLU A 772 -5.81 -5.95 -5.15
CA GLU A 772 -5.01 -5.35 -4.07
C GLU A 772 -4.87 -3.82 -4.25
N LEU A 773 -4.73 -3.40 -5.51
CA LEU A 773 -4.65 -2.00 -5.93
C LEU A 773 -5.97 -1.23 -5.79
N GLU A 774 -7.09 -1.87 -6.12
CA GLU A 774 -8.43 -1.30 -5.95
C GLU A 774 -8.75 -1.14 -4.45
N LEU A 775 -8.31 -2.08 -3.59
CA LEU A 775 -8.44 -2.01 -2.13
C LEU A 775 -7.72 -0.81 -1.49
N GLU A 776 -6.53 -0.44 -1.99
CA GLU A 776 -5.83 0.78 -1.52
C GLU A 776 -6.59 2.06 -1.90
N LEU A 777 -7.22 2.08 -3.09
CA LEU A 777 -7.98 3.22 -3.59
C LEU A 777 -9.43 3.29 -3.11
N PHE A 778 -10.06 2.19 -2.70
CA PHE A 778 -11.45 2.17 -2.18
C PHE A 778 -11.62 3.07 -0.97
N ARG A 779 -10.58 3.19 -0.13
CA ARG A 779 -10.53 4.15 0.99
C ARG A 779 -10.71 5.61 0.56
N TYR A 780 -10.44 5.91 -0.71
CA TYR A 780 -10.48 7.25 -1.28
C TYR A 780 -11.64 7.44 -2.28
N ILE A 781 -12.00 6.41 -3.04
CA ILE A 781 -12.98 6.45 -4.13
C ILE A 781 -14.42 6.16 -3.68
N GLY A 782 -14.58 5.41 -2.57
CA GLY A 782 -15.88 4.92 -2.08
C GLY A 782 -16.16 3.47 -2.49
N THR A 783 -16.99 2.77 -1.72
CA THR A 783 -17.29 1.34 -1.91
C THR A 783 -18.35 1.14 -3.00
N LEU A 784 -18.22 0.05 -3.77
CA LEU A 784 -19.38 -0.51 -4.48
C LEU A 784 -20.29 -1.10 -3.40
N LYS A 785 -21.57 -0.73 -3.40
CA LYS A 785 -22.54 -1.57 -2.68
C LYS A 785 -22.63 -2.86 -3.48
N GLU A 786 -22.21 -3.97 -2.90
CA GLU A 786 -22.77 -5.25 -3.30
C GLU A 786 -24.28 -5.10 -3.16
N SER A 787 -24.99 -5.36 -4.26
CA SER A 787 -26.44 -5.42 -4.24
C SER A 787 -26.84 -6.54 -3.28
N LYS A 788 -27.09 -6.21 -2.01
CA LYS A 788 -28.13 -6.90 -1.26
C LYS A 788 -29.38 -6.72 -2.12
N SER A 789 -29.83 -7.84 -2.69
CA SER A 789 -31.12 -7.95 -3.34
C SER A 789 -32.14 -7.17 -2.54
N THR A 790 -32.85 -6.27 -3.21
CA THR A 790 -33.94 -5.48 -2.67
C THR A 790 -35.08 -6.38 -2.21
N SER A 791 -34.97 -6.89 -0.99
CA SER A 791 -36.07 -7.31 -0.13
C SER A 791 -35.69 -6.83 1.27
N ASP A 792 -36.38 -5.77 1.70
CA ASP A 792 -36.50 -5.23 3.07
C ASP A 792 -36.38 -3.70 3.04
N ILE A 793 -37.39 -3.08 2.41
CA ILE A 793 -37.83 -1.73 2.77
C ILE A 793 -39.18 -1.94 3.45
N GLU A 794 -39.16 -2.23 4.75
CA GLU A 794 -40.26 -1.82 5.62
C GLU A 794 -39.87 -0.50 6.28
N SER A 795 -40.74 0.46 6.06
CA SER A 795 -40.74 1.81 6.59
C SER A 795 -40.68 1.84 8.12
N GLN A 796 -39.65 2.45 8.68
CA GLN A 796 -39.74 3.07 10.01
C GLN A 796 -39.38 4.55 9.91
N SER A 797 -40.40 5.34 9.61
CA SER A 797 -40.49 6.71 10.07
C SER A 797 -41.24 6.71 11.41
N GLU A 798 -40.54 6.86 12.52
CA GLU A 798 -41.16 7.28 13.78
C GLU A 798 -40.73 8.72 14.08
N SER A 799 -41.67 9.62 13.74
CA SER A 799 -41.74 11.00 14.19
C SER A 799 -42.40 11.07 15.55
N ASP A 800 -41.88 11.97 16.38
CA ASP A 800 -42.38 12.38 17.69
C ASP A 800 -43.90 12.59 17.75
N ASN A 801 -44.51 12.13 18.85
CA ASN A 801 -45.90 12.36 19.20
C ASN A 801 -46.05 13.50 20.22
N GLU A 802 -46.92 14.45 19.90
CA GLU A 802 -47.97 15.10 20.73
C GLU A 802 -48.26 16.49 20.13
N SER A 803 -49.41 16.75 19.53
CA SER A 803 -50.65 17.04 20.27
C SER A 803 -51.85 17.20 19.33
N GLN A 804 -53.02 16.85 19.88
CA GLN A 804 -54.34 16.74 19.26
C GLN A 804 -54.94 18.05 18.72
N SER A 805 -55.73 17.97 17.64
CA SER A 805 -57.12 18.47 17.58
C SER A 805 -57.78 18.27 16.21
N GLY A 806 -58.92 17.55 16.18
CA GLY A 806 -60.12 18.05 15.50
C GLY A 806 -60.43 17.68 14.04
N SER A 807 -61.29 16.65 13.89
CA SER A 807 -62.51 16.63 13.05
C SER A 807 -62.43 16.64 11.51
N ASN A 808 -62.76 15.46 10.95
CA ASN A 808 -63.66 15.17 9.82
C ASN A 808 -64.17 16.35 8.96
N ASN A 809 -63.96 16.26 7.63
CA ASN A 809 -65.05 16.22 6.63
C ASN A 809 -64.60 15.96 5.17
N ARG A 810 -65.23 14.94 4.57
CA ARG A 810 -65.85 14.88 3.22
C ARG A 810 -65.10 15.34 1.94
N SER A 811 -64.79 14.31 1.12
CA SER A 811 -65.20 14.13 -0.30
C SER A 811 -64.92 15.21 -1.37
N LYS A 812 -64.13 14.86 -2.40
CA LYS A 812 -64.56 14.65 -3.82
C LYS A 812 -63.35 14.49 -4.78
N THR A 813 -63.33 13.36 -5.47
CA THR A 813 -62.63 13.00 -6.73
C THR A 813 -63.20 13.78 -7.94
N PRO A 814 -62.77 13.58 -9.21
CA PRO A 814 -61.43 13.35 -9.83
C PRO A 814 -61.22 14.16 -11.15
N SER A 815 -60.16 13.84 -11.93
CA SER A 815 -60.14 13.75 -13.42
C SER A 815 -59.35 14.80 -14.25
N ASP A 816 -58.20 14.33 -14.73
CA ASP A 816 -57.78 14.20 -16.15
C ASP A 816 -57.24 15.32 -17.06
N ASN A 817 -56.26 14.84 -17.86
CA ASN A 817 -55.71 15.25 -19.16
C ASN A 817 -54.66 16.38 -19.16
N GLY A 818 -53.42 16.22 -19.64
CA GLY A 818 -52.82 15.25 -20.55
C GLY A 818 -52.56 15.88 -21.93
N SER A 819 -51.30 16.09 -22.33
CA SER A 819 -50.83 15.89 -23.73
C SER A 819 -49.31 16.07 -23.90
N ASN A 820 -48.67 14.97 -24.32
CA ASN A 820 -47.49 14.73 -25.16
C ASN A 820 -46.72 15.89 -25.82
N THR A 821 -45.39 15.70 -25.89
CA THR A 821 -44.64 15.68 -27.16
C THR A 821 -43.43 14.73 -27.07
N ASP A 822 -43.34 13.82 -28.06
CA ASP A 822 -42.28 12.85 -28.32
C ASP A 822 -40.97 13.50 -28.83
N LEU A 823 -39.83 12.84 -28.57
CA LEU A 823 -38.64 12.91 -29.44
C LEU A 823 -38.10 11.48 -29.67
N ALA A 824 -37.89 11.19 -30.94
CA ALA A 824 -37.65 9.89 -31.56
C ALA A 824 -36.30 9.25 -31.17
N PHE A 825 -36.33 7.94 -30.96
CA PHE A 825 -35.17 7.04 -31.07
C PHE A 825 -35.12 6.51 -32.50
N ASP A 826 -33.97 6.66 -33.17
CA ASP A 826 -33.71 6.01 -34.45
C ASP A 826 -33.25 4.57 -34.19
N GLU A 827 -34.12 3.62 -34.52
CA GLU A 827 -33.86 2.18 -34.54
C GLU A 827 -33.05 1.81 -35.79
N GLN A 828 -31.77 1.47 -35.61
CA GLN A 828 -31.09 0.52 -36.51
C GLN A 828 -29.81 -0.06 -35.87
N VAL A 829 -29.97 -0.91 -34.85
CA VAL A 829 -28.96 -1.92 -34.45
C VAL A 829 -29.72 -3.22 -34.18
N LYS A 830 -29.29 -4.31 -34.82
CA LYS A 830 -29.98 -5.61 -34.73
C LYS A 830 -29.95 -6.17 -33.29
N PRO A 831 -31.03 -6.81 -32.79
CA PRO A 831 -31.17 -7.14 -31.36
C PRO A 831 -30.45 -8.41 -30.89
N THR A 832 -29.59 -9.03 -31.70
CA THR A 832 -29.07 -10.39 -31.39
C THR A 832 -27.89 -10.42 -30.43
N ASP A 833 -27.08 -9.36 -30.31
CA ASP A 833 -25.88 -9.38 -29.47
C ASP A 833 -26.13 -8.88 -28.02
N VAL A 834 -27.25 -8.18 -27.79
CA VAL A 834 -27.60 -7.63 -26.47
C VAL A 834 -28.28 -8.67 -25.57
N GLU A 835 -29.02 -9.61 -26.15
CA GLU A 835 -29.59 -10.74 -25.39
C GLU A 835 -28.53 -11.80 -25.07
N GLU A 836 -27.56 -12.06 -25.94
CA GLU A 836 -26.43 -12.95 -25.64
C GLU A 836 -25.54 -12.38 -24.52
N MET A 837 -25.22 -11.08 -24.52
CA MET A 837 -24.48 -10.44 -23.41
C MET A 837 -25.28 -10.40 -22.10
N LYS A 838 -26.60 -10.20 -22.16
CA LYS A 838 -27.45 -10.28 -20.96
C LYS A 838 -27.52 -11.69 -20.41
N THR A 839 -27.52 -12.71 -21.26
CA THR A 839 -27.57 -14.12 -20.84
C THR A 839 -26.23 -14.56 -20.25
N ALA A 840 -25.11 -14.19 -20.89
CA ALA A 840 -23.76 -14.45 -20.37
C ALA A 840 -23.51 -13.72 -19.03
N SER A 841 -23.99 -12.49 -18.87
CA SER A 841 -23.85 -11.75 -17.61
C SER A 841 -24.73 -12.31 -16.48
N LYS A 842 -25.90 -12.87 -16.82
CA LYS A 842 -26.81 -13.51 -15.86
C LYS A 842 -26.34 -14.91 -15.44
N GLU A 843 -25.73 -15.68 -16.35
CA GLU A 843 -25.04 -16.93 -16.01
C GLU A 843 -23.80 -16.69 -15.15
N TYR A 844 -23.05 -15.62 -15.41
CA TYR A 844 -21.89 -15.23 -14.61
C TYR A 844 -22.28 -14.78 -13.19
N LEU A 845 -23.39 -14.04 -13.04
CA LEU A 845 -23.94 -13.64 -11.72
C LEU A 845 -24.55 -14.81 -10.94
N ASN A 846 -25.15 -15.79 -11.63
CA ASN A 846 -25.67 -17.00 -11.00
C ASN A 846 -24.54 -17.96 -10.54
N ARG A 847 -23.34 -17.88 -11.14
CA ARG A 847 -22.15 -18.61 -10.65
C ARG A 847 -21.51 -17.96 -9.42
N LEU A 848 -21.62 -16.64 -9.27
CA LEU A 848 -21.11 -15.89 -8.10
C LEU A 848 -21.99 -15.99 -6.85
N SER A 849 -23.21 -16.52 -6.95
CA SER A 849 -24.17 -16.66 -5.83
C SER A 849 -24.20 -18.06 -5.21
N GLY A 850 -23.26 -18.94 -5.59
CA GLY A 850 -23.20 -20.34 -5.15
C GLY A 850 -22.22 -20.65 -4.01
N GLU A 851 -21.50 -19.68 -3.45
CA GLU A 851 -20.54 -19.91 -2.35
C GLU A 851 -20.93 -19.11 -1.10
N ASP A 852 -21.46 -19.85 -0.13
CA ASP A 852 -21.52 -19.69 1.32
C ASP A 852 -22.19 -18.44 1.93
N ASN A 853 -23.51 -18.59 2.13
CA ASN A 853 -24.17 -18.17 3.36
C ASN A 853 -23.82 -19.17 4.48
N ASP A 854 -23.27 -18.69 5.59
CA ASP A 854 -23.66 -19.13 6.93
C ASP A 854 -23.36 -18.04 7.97
N ASP A 855 -24.25 -17.96 8.94
CA ASP A 855 -24.62 -16.79 9.74
C ASP A 855 -23.93 -16.72 11.12
N GLU A 856 -24.00 -15.52 11.70
CA GLU A 856 -23.94 -15.18 13.13
C GLU A 856 -22.63 -15.29 13.95
N THR A 857 -22.02 -14.13 14.21
CA THR A 857 -21.84 -13.67 15.61
C THR A 857 -21.86 -12.13 15.69
N ASN A 858 -22.79 -11.62 16.48
CA ASN A 858 -23.03 -10.21 16.79
C ASN A 858 -21.82 -9.52 17.45
N GLY A 859 -21.53 -8.27 17.04
CA GLY A 859 -20.48 -7.45 17.66
C GLY A 859 -20.43 -5.99 17.22
N SER A 860 -21.45 -5.22 17.59
CA SER A 860 -21.48 -3.76 17.81
C SER A 860 -20.70 -2.82 16.86
N ASN A 861 -21.45 -2.10 16.04
CA ASN A 861 -21.09 -0.77 15.52
C ASN A 861 -20.80 0.18 16.69
N VAL A 862 -19.59 0.73 16.77
CA VAL A 862 -19.32 1.91 17.59
C VAL A 862 -18.77 3.01 16.70
N ASN A 863 -19.65 4.00 16.45
CA ASN A 863 -19.28 5.34 16.03
C ASN A 863 -18.54 6.02 17.19
N GLU A 864 -17.30 6.47 16.99
CA GLU A 864 -16.60 7.34 17.92
C GLU A 864 -16.32 8.70 17.25
N GLU A 865 -17.10 9.73 17.61
CA GLU A 865 -16.58 11.07 17.93
C GLU A 865 -17.58 11.79 18.86
N ASP A 866 -17.01 12.42 19.89
CA ASP A 866 -17.54 13.38 20.88
C ASP A 866 -18.45 12.90 22.04
N ASN A 867 -17.86 12.86 23.25
CA ASN A 867 -18.16 13.85 24.31
C ASN A 867 -17.33 13.64 25.60
N THR A 868 -16.85 14.74 26.17
CA THR A 868 -16.42 14.90 27.59
C THR A 868 -16.82 16.32 28.04
N PRO A 869 -16.77 16.71 29.33
CA PRO A 869 -17.27 16.07 30.56
C PRO A 869 -17.90 17.09 31.56
N THR A 870 -18.62 16.65 32.61
CA THR A 870 -18.73 17.20 34.01
C THR A 870 -19.91 16.50 34.72
N SER A 871 -19.99 16.19 36.02
CA SER A 871 -19.21 16.45 37.26
C SER A 871 -19.69 15.48 38.38
N GLU A 872 -18.78 15.08 39.27
CA GLU A 872 -18.92 14.29 40.53
C GLU A 872 -19.92 14.87 41.58
N PRO A 873 -20.09 14.30 42.81
CA PRO A 873 -19.94 12.93 43.35
C PRO A 873 -21.20 12.47 44.14
N TYR A 874 -21.27 11.22 44.63
CA TYR A 874 -21.74 10.91 45.99
C TYR A 874 -21.41 9.46 46.38
N THR A 875 -20.97 9.31 47.61
CA THR A 875 -20.43 8.12 48.27
C THR A 875 -21.49 7.28 48.99
N ASP A 876 -21.08 6.05 49.27
CA ASP A 876 -21.25 5.28 50.51
C ASP A 876 -22.28 4.14 50.62
N GLU A 877 -21.73 3.09 51.24
CA GLU A 877 -22.29 1.99 52.02
C GLU A 877 -22.58 0.65 51.34
N ASP A 878 -21.53 -0.19 51.36
CA ASP A 878 -21.47 -1.46 52.10
C ASP A 878 -22.76 -2.31 52.24
N LYS A 879 -22.66 -3.58 51.81
CA LYS A 879 -22.65 -4.74 52.73
C LYS A 879 -22.37 -6.07 52.00
N ASN A 880 -21.13 -6.52 52.19
CA ASN A 880 -20.75 -7.85 52.70
C ASN A 880 -21.18 -9.16 52.02
N LEU A 881 -20.10 -9.92 51.73
CA LEU A 881 -19.86 -11.33 52.09
C LEU A 881 -20.52 -12.41 51.24
N LEU A 882 -19.75 -12.99 50.31
CA LEU A 882 -18.93 -14.19 50.58
C LEU A 882 -17.92 -14.43 49.45
#